data_AF-A0A349GYR4-F1
#
_entry.id   AF-A0A349GYR4-F1
#
_cell.length_a   1.000
_cell.length_b   1.000
_cell.length_c   1.000
_cell.angle_alpha   90.00
_cell.angle_beta   90.00
_cell.angle_gamma   90.00
#
_symmetry.space_group_name_H-M   'P 1'
#
loop_
_entity.id
_entity.type
_entity.pdbx_description
1 polymer ?
#
loop_
_entity_poly.entity_id
_entity_poly.type
_entity_poly.pdbx_seq_one_letter_code
_entity_poly.pdbx_strand_id
1 'polypeptide(L)'
;MWFFYNILFGIAYLVLMPSFLLRMRRRGGYRQDFSERFGRYADAKRVALAGGGRIWVHAVSVGEAVVALQFIRSLREARPGARFVISTTTSTGHAMLAERKSADDVLIYFPMDFPWIIRRVVRCINPVALVLMECELWPNLLRALYRAKVPVWVVNGRISQASYKGYRRVRMFFRRAAQWVTGFLVQTDGDAGRLTALGVPPEKLEVTGSVKYDAVQRDDAAEAAARKILIDAGMDPEAPCLVAGSTWPGEEGVILNCVKRLREHFPALQLILVPRHMERRQEVERLVRESGLPYVRRGAMLAGETPPEKGTAPVVLLADTTGELMGYYSVATLVFVGKSLGENHGGQNPIEPAVWGKTVITGPNMENFPGVLDEMLDAEALLQVADARALEQTIQRLLADPDACAEGGRRARALVASRRGAMARSVSRVVGCFLLMLLCRSAWAVPRIVCPDPVFNFGTVGQDTVVEHSFVIENKGDSPLELTDVKGCCGASVKLQESIVEPGTSTVCKVVFALRQYVGNVSKSMYLHNSDPALPIVQFLFSGVVLPSTNSAAAVPAVQLPLAERLVVVPSVLILDVNPASATGPMVRYLALRSSQRLPFQITEIQMPLESMTHRITPLGAHGWRIEIGGLVATSALDGKELRILTDRVETPEVRVPIRVVTRGVQETGGAH
;
A
#
# COMPACT_ATOMS: atom_id res chain seq x y z
N MET A 1 -23.61 -8.90 21.04
CA MET A 1 -22.62 -9.53 20.14
C MET A 1 -21.36 -8.69 19.95
N TRP A 2 -21.45 -7.44 19.48
CA TRP A 2 -20.27 -6.61 19.22
C TRP A 2 -19.43 -6.27 20.45
N PHE A 3 -20.11 -5.95 21.54
CA PHE A 3 -19.50 -5.70 22.84
C PHE A 3 -18.66 -6.89 23.30
N PHE A 4 -19.25 -8.10 23.24
CA PHE A 4 -18.56 -9.35 23.56
C PHE A 4 -17.37 -9.63 22.63
N TYR A 5 -17.50 -9.35 21.32
CA TYR A 5 -16.36 -9.45 20.40
C TYR A 5 -15.19 -8.57 20.85
N ASN A 6 -15.44 -7.30 21.18
CA ASN A 6 -14.38 -6.38 21.61
C ASN A 6 -13.72 -6.81 22.92
N ILE A 7 -14.50 -7.30 23.89
CA ILE A 7 -13.96 -7.82 25.15
C ILE A 7 -13.10 -9.06 24.89
N LEU A 8 -13.65 -10.04 24.17
CA LEU A 8 -12.95 -11.28 23.87
C LEU A 8 -11.69 -11.05 23.04
N PHE A 9 -11.76 -10.14 22.06
CA PHE A 9 -10.60 -9.73 21.27
C PHE A 9 -9.54 -9.06 22.14
N GLY A 10 -9.94 -8.18 23.06
CA GLY A 10 -9.02 -7.56 24.01
C GLY A 10 -8.34 -8.57 24.92
N ILE A 11 -9.09 -9.51 25.49
CA ILE A 11 -8.55 -10.60 26.33
C ILE A 11 -7.61 -11.49 25.52
N ALA A 12 -8.04 -11.96 24.34
CA ALA A 12 -7.23 -12.80 23.47
C ALA A 12 -5.94 -12.09 23.05
N TYR A 13 -6.01 -10.79 22.75
CA TYR A 13 -4.84 -9.99 22.44
C TYR A 13 -3.87 -9.90 23.63
N LEU A 14 -4.35 -9.61 24.83
CA LEU A 14 -3.52 -9.55 26.04
C LEU A 14 -2.84 -10.89 26.33
N VAL A 15 -3.56 -12.00 26.20
CA VAL A 15 -3.03 -13.35 26.43
C VAL A 15 -2.00 -13.75 25.36
N LEU A 16 -2.24 -13.40 24.10
CA LEU A 16 -1.35 -13.77 22.98
C LEU A 16 -0.16 -12.81 22.82
N MET A 17 -0.23 -11.60 23.38
CA MET A 17 0.79 -10.55 23.23
C MET A 17 2.22 -11.02 23.59
N PRO A 18 2.49 -11.73 24.71
CA PRO A 18 3.84 -12.16 25.04
C PRO A 18 4.43 -13.09 23.97
N SER A 19 3.64 -14.04 23.48
CA SER A 19 4.04 -14.96 22.41
C SER A 19 4.29 -14.22 21.09
N PHE A 20 3.47 -13.20 20.80
CA PHE A 20 3.60 -12.36 19.62
C PHE A 20 4.90 -11.54 19.67
N LEU A 21 5.19 -10.91 20.81
CA LEU A 21 6.43 -10.15 21.03
C LEU A 21 7.68 -11.03 20.94
N LEU A 22 7.64 -12.25 21.46
CA LEU A 22 8.74 -13.20 21.34
C LEU A 22 8.99 -13.61 19.89
N ARG A 23 7.95 -13.94 19.13
CA ARG A 23 8.07 -14.24 17.68
C ARG A 23 8.56 -13.03 16.90
N MET A 24 8.08 -11.85 17.25
CA MET A 24 8.46 -10.58 16.65
C MET A 24 9.94 -10.27 16.89
N ARG A 25 10.45 -10.50 18.12
CA ARG A 25 11.87 -10.35 18.44
C ARG A 25 12.76 -11.33 17.69
N ARG A 26 12.31 -12.59 17.52
CA ARG A 26 13.06 -13.62 16.76
C ARG A 26 13.12 -13.34 15.26
N ARG A 27 12.08 -12.76 14.67
CA ARG A 27 11.98 -12.53 13.21
C ARG A 27 12.65 -11.24 12.72
N GLY A 28 12.94 -10.29 13.60
CA GLY A 28 13.53 -9.00 13.22
C GLY A 28 12.60 -8.10 12.39
N GLY A 29 13.05 -6.88 12.07
CA GLY A 29 12.39 -5.93 11.16
C GLY A 29 11.11 -5.25 11.67
N TYR A 30 10.47 -5.77 12.72
CA TYR A 30 9.15 -5.31 13.18
C TYR A 30 9.20 -4.09 14.13
N ARG A 31 10.39 -3.66 14.56
CA ARG A 31 10.56 -2.48 15.44
C ARG A 31 10.25 -1.18 14.70
N GLN A 32 10.59 -1.11 13.41
CA GLN A 32 10.29 0.02 12.56
C GLN A 32 8.79 0.02 12.25
N ASP A 33 8.15 1.19 12.35
CA ASP A 33 6.73 1.40 12.03
C ASP A 33 5.70 0.61 12.88
N PHE A 34 6.10 0.04 14.03
CA PHE A 34 5.16 -0.70 14.90
C PHE A 34 3.96 0.14 15.37
N SER A 35 4.17 1.45 15.54
CA SER A 35 3.14 2.40 15.96
C SER A 35 1.95 2.46 14.99
N GLU A 36 2.15 2.05 13.74
CA GLU A 36 1.12 2.02 12.70
C GLU A 36 -0.02 1.06 13.04
N ARG A 37 0.27 -0.02 13.77
CA ARG A 37 -0.75 -0.97 14.25
C ARG A 37 -1.74 -0.31 15.22
N PHE A 38 -1.36 0.82 15.80
CA PHE A 38 -2.19 1.66 16.67
C PHE A 38 -2.78 2.88 15.94
N GLY A 39 -2.63 2.94 14.61
CA GLY A 39 -3.06 4.05 13.78
C GLY A 39 -2.25 5.32 14.01
N ARG A 40 -0.96 5.18 14.38
CA ARG A 40 -0.01 6.29 14.55
C ARG A 40 1.04 6.21 13.46
N TYR A 41 0.97 7.16 12.52
CA TYR A 41 1.84 7.25 11.34
C TYR A 41 2.81 8.43 11.47
N ALA A 42 4.03 8.28 10.99
CA ALA A 42 4.98 9.38 10.85
C ALA A 42 4.44 10.47 9.89
N ASP A 43 4.89 11.72 10.05
CA ASP A 43 4.33 12.86 9.31
C ASP A 43 4.40 12.71 7.80
N ALA A 44 5.51 12.17 7.27
CA ALA A 44 5.64 11.87 5.84
C ALA A 44 4.55 10.91 5.34
N LYS A 45 4.26 9.83 6.08
CA LYS A 45 3.18 8.89 5.74
C LYS A 45 1.80 9.52 5.93
N ARG A 46 1.60 10.36 6.96
CA ARG A 46 0.33 11.09 7.15
C ARG A 46 0.04 12.01 5.97
N VAL A 47 1.03 12.76 5.49
CA VAL A 47 0.89 13.62 4.31
C VAL A 47 0.57 12.78 3.06
N ALA A 48 1.26 11.65 2.88
CA ALA A 48 0.98 10.75 1.76
C ALA A 48 -0.44 10.14 1.80
N LEU A 49 -0.98 9.86 3.00
CA LEU A 49 -2.34 9.35 3.20
C LEU A 49 -3.41 10.44 3.07
N ALA A 50 -3.12 11.68 3.48
CA ALA A 50 -4.08 12.80 3.52
C ALA A 50 -4.68 13.15 2.14
N GLY A 51 -4.00 12.81 1.04
CA GLY A 51 -4.53 13.03 -0.31
C GLY A 51 -5.82 12.26 -0.64
N GLY A 52 -6.20 11.27 0.18
CA GLY A 52 -7.43 10.49 0.01
C GLY A 52 -7.53 9.79 -1.35
N GLY A 53 -8.73 9.27 -1.68
CA GLY A 53 -8.99 8.72 -3.02
C GLY A 53 -8.31 7.38 -3.31
N ARG A 54 -7.70 6.74 -2.30
CA ARG A 54 -6.89 5.53 -2.46
C ARG A 54 -7.71 4.27 -2.31
N ILE A 55 -7.33 3.22 -3.04
CA ILE A 55 -7.86 1.87 -2.88
C ILE A 55 -7.01 1.18 -1.84
N TRP A 56 -7.62 0.74 -0.74
CA TRP A 56 -6.91 0.02 0.31
C TRP A 56 -6.89 -1.47 -0.04
N VAL A 57 -5.70 -2.06 -0.19
CA VAL A 57 -5.49 -3.50 -0.41
C VAL A 57 -4.84 -4.10 0.83
N HIS A 58 -5.39 -5.21 1.33
CA HIS A 58 -4.86 -5.91 2.50
C HIS A 58 -4.46 -7.34 2.14
N ALA A 59 -3.23 -7.71 2.50
CA ALA A 59 -2.66 -9.04 2.35
C ALA A 59 -1.80 -9.39 3.56
N VAL A 60 -2.14 -10.46 4.28
CA VAL A 60 -1.49 -10.83 5.53
C VAL A 60 -0.20 -11.60 5.33
N SER A 61 -0.20 -12.54 4.41
CA SER A 61 0.95 -13.41 4.14
C SER A 61 1.80 -12.92 2.98
N VAL A 62 3.01 -13.50 2.84
CA VAL A 62 3.89 -13.26 1.67
C VAL A 62 3.22 -13.75 0.39
N GLY A 63 2.53 -14.89 0.44
CA GLY A 63 1.79 -15.43 -0.71
C GLY A 63 0.69 -14.47 -1.16
N GLU A 64 -0.13 -13.98 -0.24
CA GLU A 64 -1.15 -12.97 -0.55
C GLU A 64 -0.55 -11.66 -1.02
N ALA A 65 0.61 -11.23 -0.50
CA ALA A 65 1.27 -10.01 -0.93
C ALA A 65 1.69 -10.07 -2.40
N VAL A 66 2.11 -11.24 -2.90
CA VAL A 66 2.41 -11.44 -4.34
C VAL A 66 1.13 -11.27 -5.17
N VAL A 67 0.03 -11.90 -4.75
CA VAL A 67 -1.26 -11.79 -5.44
C VAL A 67 -1.80 -10.35 -5.38
N ALA A 68 -1.61 -9.65 -4.25
CA ALA A 68 -1.98 -8.26 -4.08
C ALA A 68 -1.26 -7.34 -5.07
N LEU A 69 0.06 -7.53 -5.27
CA LEU A 69 0.84 -6.74 -6.24
C LEU A 69 0.35 -6.99 -7.67
N GLN A 70 0.04 -8.23 -8.03
CA GLN A 70 -0.55 -8.56 -9.33
C GLN A 70 -1.92 -7.88 -9.51
N PHE A 71 -2.78 -7.95 -8.49
CA PHE A 71 -4.07 -7.27 -8.49
C PHE A 71 -3.94 -5.76 -8.64
N ILE A 72 -3.03 -5.13 -7.89
CA ILE A 72 -2.75 -3.69 -7.97
C ILE A 72 -2.30 -3.31 -9.38
N ARG A 73 -1.39 -4.09 -9.98
CA ARG A 73 -0.92 -3.86 -11.35
C ARG A 73 -2.07 -3.96 -12.34
N SER A 74 -2.83 -5.05 -12.35
CA SER A 74 -3.95 -5.24 -13.27
C SER A 74 -5.06 -4.19 -13.07
N LEU A 75 -5.32 -3.78 -11.84
CA LEU A 75 -6.28 -2.72 -11.55
C LEU A 75 -5.79 -1.35 -12.04
N ARG A 76 -4.48 -1.08 -11.94
CA ARG A 76 -3.87 0.16 -12.45
C ARG A 76 -3.85 0.20 -13.98
N GLU A 77 -3.67 -0.95 -14.64
CA GLU A 77 -3.82 -1.10 -16.10
C GLU A 77 -5.27 -0.80 -16.53
N ALA A 78 -6.26 -1.34 -15.81
CA ALA A 78 -7.68 -1.08 -16.07
C ALA A 78 -8.13 0.34 -15.68
N ARG A 79 -7.45 0.98 -14.71
CA ARG A 79 -7.74 2.32 -14.22
C ARG A 79 -6.44 3.12 -14.02
N PRO A 80 -5.94 3.76 -15.08
CA PRO A 80 -4.78 4.64 -14.99
C PRO A 80 -4.96 5.73 -13.91
N GLY A 81 -3.92 5.97 -13.12
CA GLY A 81 -3.96 6.94 -12.01
C GLY A 81 -4.57 6.42 -10.69
N ALA A 82 -4.99 5.15 -10.62
CA ALA A 82 -5.38 4.54 -9.34
C ALA A 82 -4.20 4.54 -8.35
N ARG A 83 -4.45 5.07 -7.15
CA ARG A 83 -3.48 5.12 -6.03
C ARG A 83 -3.87 4.13 -4.95
N PHE A 84 -2.89 3.55 -4.29
CA PHE A 84 -3.13 2.46 -3.33
C PHE A 84 -2.61 2.76 -1.94
N VAL A 85 -3.27 2.17 -0.95
CA VAL A 85 -2.69 1.88 0.36
C VAL A 85 -2.59 0.37 0.46
N ILE A 86 -1.40 -0.14 0.74
CA ILE A 86 -1.15 -1.57 0.90
C ILE A 86 -0.92 -1.82 2.38
N SER A 87 -1.59 -2.83 2.93
CA SER A 87 -1.38 -3.21 4.33
C SER A 87 -1.08 -4.68 4.50
N THR A 88 -0.18 -4.98 5.42
CA THR A 88 0.18 -6.37 5.78
C THR A 88 0.43 -6.51 7.27
N THR A 89 0.39 -7.74 7.77
CA THR A 89 0.58 -8.03 9.19
C THR A 89 1.99 -8.56 9.50
N THR A 90 2.66 -9.18 8.52
CA THR A 90 3.96 -9.85 8.71
C THR A 90 5.12 -8.93 8.32
N SER A 91 6.24 -8.96 9.07
CA SER A 91 7.44 -8.19 8.70
C SER A 91 8.06 -8.66 7.38
N THR A 92 7.95 -9.95 7.07
CA THR A 92 8.41 -10.52 5.79
C THR A 92 7.57 -10.04 4.62
N GLY A 93 6.24 -10.02 4.76
CA GLY A 93 5.35 -9.43 3.77
C GLY A 93 5.61 -7.93 3.61
N HIS A 94 5.86 -7.23 4.71
CA HIS A 94 6.17 -5.80 4.69
C HIS A 94 7.47 -5.51 3.95
N ALA A 95 8.56 -6.23 4.24
CA ALA A 95 9.84 -6.07 3.55
C ALA A 95 9.69 -6.31 2.03
N MET A 96 9.04 -7.41 1.64
CA MET A 96 8.78 -7.72 0.23
C MET A 96 7.96 -6.64 -0.48
N LEU A 97 6.92 -6.13 0.18
CA LEU A 97 6.08 -5.06 -0.37
C LEU A 97 6.83 -3.74 -0.45
N ALA A 98 7.70 -3.43 0.51
CA ALA A 98 8.50 -2.21 0.50
C ALA A 98 9.44 -2.15 -0.72
N GLU A 99 10.02 -3.29 -1.10
CA GLU A 99 10.90 -3.42 -2.27
C GLU A 99 10.16 -3.36 -3.62
N ARG A 100 8.90 -3.82 -3.67
CA ARG A 100 8.19 -4.06 -4.93
C ARG A 100 7.01 -3.13 -5.21
N LYS A 101 6.58 -2.33 -4.24
CA LYS A 101 5.49 -1.36 -4.42
C LYS A 101 5.90 -0.21 -5.34
N SER A 102 4.93 0.48 -5.94
CA SER A 102 5.20 1.76 -6.62
C SER A 102 5.56 2.87 -5.62
N ALA A 103 6.24 3.92 -6.09
CA ALA A 103 6.53 5.10 -5.30
C ALA A 103 5.26 5.81 -4.81
N ASP A 104 4.20 5.81 -5.63
CA ASP A 104 2.90 6.44 -5.33
C ASP A 104 2.07 5.67 -4.29
N ASP A 105 2.42 4.41 -4.02
CA ASP A 105 1.69 3.54 -3.10
C ASP A 105 2.20 3.70 -1.67
N VAL A 106 1.28 3.75 -0.71
CA VAL A 106 1.63 3.86 0.71
C VAL A 106 1.54 2.48 1.35
N LEU A 107 2.64 2.02 1.95
CA LEU A 107 2.69 0.76 2.70
C LEU A 107 2.54 1.05 4.20
N ILE A 108 1.62 0.32 4.84
CA ILE A 108 1.38 0.37 6.29
C ILE A 108 1.32 -1.03 6.89
N TYR A 109 1.58 -1.15 8.19
CA TYR A 109 1.13 -2.32 8.93
C TYR A 109 -0.38 -2.29 9.15
N PHE A 110 -1.00 -3.46 9.07
CA PHE A 110 -2.43 -3.61 9.33
C PHE A 110 -2.76 -3.20 10.78
N PRO A 111 -3.75 -2.32 10.97
CA PRO A 111 -4.13 -1.85 12.29
C PRO A 111 -4.78 -2.96 13.12
N MET A 112 -4.63 -2.90 14.43
CA MET A 112 -5.40 -3.80 15.29
C MET A 112 -6.89 -3.47 15.20
N ASP A 113 -7.72 -4.52 15.20
CA ASP A 113 -9.17 -4.42 15.03
C ASP A 113 -9.88 -3.92 16.30
N PHE A 114 -9.34 -2.89 16.96
CA PHE A 114 -10.01 -2.14 18.01
C PHE A 114 -10.80 -0.96 17.40
N PRO A 115 -12.03 -0.70 17.88
CA PRO A 115 -12.92 0.27 17.25
C PRO A 115 -12.35 1.70 17.18
N TRP A 116 -11.61 2.15 18.20
CA TRP A 116 -11.00 3.49 18.19
C TRP A 116 -9.79 3.60 17.26
N ILE A 117 -9.04 2.51 17.09
CA ILE A 117 -7.88 2.44 16.19
C ILE A 117 -8.36 2.43 14.75
N ILE A 118 -9.25 1.50 14.42
CA ILE A 118 -9.81 1.38 13.08
C ILE A 118 -10.50 2.66 12.63
N ARG A 119 -11.32 3.30 13.48
CA ARG A 119 -11.96 4.58 13.13
C ARG A 119 -10.95 5.67 12.81
N ARG A 120 -9.81 5.71 13.50
CA ARG A 120 -8.73 6.67 13.23
C ARG A 120 -8.08 6.36 11.88
N VAL A 121 -7.77 5.10 11.64
CA VAL A 121 -7.09 4.63 10.43
C VAL A 121 -7.96 4.84 9.20
N VAL A 122 -9.24 4.44 9.25
CA VAL A 122 -10.19 4.65 8.15
C VAL A 122 -10.34 6.13 7.82
N ARG A 123 -10.43 7.02 8.83
CA ARG A 123 -10.46 8.47 8.61
C ARG A 123 -9.15 9.01 8.01
N CYS A 124 -8.01 8.51 8.47
CA CYS A 124 -6.70 8.92 7.98
C CYS A 124 -6.45 8.48 6.53
N ILE A 125 -6.87 7.27 6.16
CA ILE A 125 -6.71 6.72 4.81
C ILE A 125 -7.75 7.32 3.85
N ASN A 126 -8.97 7.56 4.33
CA ASN A 126 -10.13 7.93 3.54
C ASN A 126 -10.26 7.10 2.24
N PRO A 127 -10.39 5.76 2.37
CA PRO A 127 -10.32 4.86 1.22
C PRO A 127 -11.59 4.92 0.37
N VAL A 128 -11.44 4.77 -0.96
CA VAL A 128 -12.59 4.65 -1.87
C VAL A 128 -13.12 3.21 -1.96
N ALA A 129 -12.31 2.23 -1.58
CA ALA A 129 -12.72 0.85 -1.31
C ALA A 129 -11.65 0.14 -0.47
N LEU A 130 -12.04 -0.98 0.14
CA LEU A 130 -11.13 -1.98 0.67
C LEU A 130 -11.20 -3.25 -0.17
N VAL A 131 -10.03 -3.81 -0.51
CA VAL A 131 -9.86 -5.12 -1.12
C VAL A 131 -9.09 -6.00 -0.12
N LEU A 132 -9.75 -7.06 0.35
CA LEU A 132 -9.16 -8.09 1.19
C LEU A 132 -8.68 -9.23 0.28
N MET A 133 -7.39 -9.53 0.32
CA MET A 133 -6.85 -10.73 -0.33
C MET A 133 -7.20 -11.94 0.53
N GLU A 134 -7.88 -12.92 -0.06
CA GLU A 134 -8.45 -14.06 0.64
C GLU A 134 -9.49 -13.68 1.73
N CYS A 135 -9.97 -14.65 2.52
CA CYS A 135 -11.13 -14.46 3.41
C CYS A 135 -10.76 -13.97 4.81
N GLU A 136 -10.22 -12.76 4.89
CA GLU A 136 -9.82 -12.11 6.16
C GLU A 136 -10.83 -11.06 6.66
N LEU A 137 -11.89 -11.52 7.32
CA LEU A 137 -12.96 -10.64 7.79
C LEU A 137 -12.68 -10.08 9.19
N TRP A 138 -12.41 -8.77 9.25
CA TRP A 138 -12.16 -8.03 10.48
C TRP A 138 -13.39 -7.20 10.90
N PRO A 139 -14.13 -7.61 11.95
CA PRO A 139 -15.41 -6.98 12.26
C PRO A 139 -15.33 -5.45 12.46
N ASN A 140 -14.44 -4.92 13.30
CA ASN A 140 -14.37 -3.46 13.52
C ASN A 140 -14.03 -2.69 12.26
N LEU A 141 -13.15 -3.22 11.42
CA LEU A 141 -12.87 -2.71 10.08
C LEU A 141 -14.11 -2.68 9.19
N LEU A 142 -14.79 -3.82 9.01
CA LEU A 142 -15.98 -3.93 8.16
C LEU A 142 -17.09 -2.97 8.62
N ARG A 143 -17.31 -2.88 9.93
CA ARG A 143 -18.33 -1.98 10.50
C ARG A 143 -17.97 -0.50 10.29
N ALA A 144 -16.69 -0.15 10.41
CA ALA A 144 -16.24 1.22 10.20
C ALA A 144 -16.39 1.64 8.73
N LEU A 145 -16.01 0.77 7.79
CA LEU A 145 -16.13 1.01 6.36
C LEU A 145 -17.58 1.07 5.90
N TYR A 146 -18.43 0.17 6.41
CA TYR A 146 -19.88 0.21 6.14
C TYR A 146 -20.51 1.54 6.55
N ARG A 147 -20.15 2.07 7.74
CA ARG A 147 -20.62 3.39 8.20
C ARG A 147 -20.10 4.54 7.36
N ALA A 148 -18.89 4.42 6.84
CA ALA A 148 -18.30 5.37 5.91
C ALA A 148 -18.78 5.18 4.46
N LYS A 149 -19.72 4.24 4.20
CA LYS A 149 -20.21 3.86 2.87
C LYS A 149 -19.09 3.46 1.91
N VAL A 150 -18.00 2.90 2.44
CA VAL A 150 -16.87 2.40 1.65
C VAL A 150 -17.13 0.93 1.32
N PRO A 151 -17.13 0.54 0.03
CA PRO A 151 -17.33 -0.86 -0.35
C PRO A 151 -16.13 -1.72 0.04
N VAL A 152 -16.42 -2.98 0.32
CA VAL A 152 -15.42 -3.98 0.70
C VAL A 152 -15.53 -5.18 -0.22
N TRP A 153 -14.43 -5.55 -0.87
CA TRP A 153 -14.34 -6.72 -1.74
C TRP A 153 -13.42 -7.75 -1.11
N VAL A 154 -13.84 -9.01 -1.12
CA VAL A 154 -12.95 -10.15 -0.89
C VAL A 154 -12.54 -10.69 -2.25
N VAL A 155 -11.24 -10.73 -2.53
CA VAL A 155 -10.67 -11.18 -3.82
C VAL A 155 -9.83 -12.43 -3.62
N ASN A 156 -9.94 -13.38 -4.55
CA ASN A 156 -9.29 -14.68 -4.44
C ASN A 156 -9.69 -15.40 -3.13
N GLY A 157 -10.94 -15.19 -2.70
CA GLY A 157 -11.51 -15.67 -1.44
C GLY A 157 -11.47 -17.18 -1.31
N ARG A 158 -10.99 -17.67 -0.17
CA ARG A 158 -10.94 -19.09 0.15
C ARG A 158 -11.25 -19.31 1.62
N ILE A 159 -11.95 -20.40 1.92
CA ILE A 159 -12.27 -20.79 3.29
C ILE A 159 -11.94 -22.26 3.51
N SER A 160 -10.91 -22.51 4.33
CA SER A 160 -10.52 -23.88 4.69
C SER A 160 -11.63 -24.60 5.46
N GLN A 161 -11.63 -25.93 5.42
CA GLN A 161 -12.60 -26.74 6.18
C GLN A 161 -12.49 -26.48 7.70
N ALA A 162 -11.28 -26.24 8.22
CA ALA A 162 -11.07 -25.90 9.63
C ALA A 162 -11.67 -24.52 9.98
N SER A 163 -11.42 -23.51 9.14
CA SER A 163 -11.98 -22.16 9.30
C SER A 163 -13.51 -22.19 9.22
N TYR A 164 -14.07 -22.94 8.26
CA TYR A 164 -15.51 -23.14 8.13
C TYR A 164 -16.12 -23.75 9.40
N LYS A 165 -15.54 -24.83 9.94
CA LYS A 165 -16.00 -25.44 11.20
C LYS A 165 -15.98 -24.43 12.35
N GLY A 166 -14.94 -23.59 12.44
CA GLY A 166 -14.84 -22.51 13.42
C GLY A 166 -15.94 -21.46 13.27
N TYR A 167 -16.08 -20.88 12.07
CA TYR A 167 -17.09 -19.86 11.79
C TYR A 167 -18.52 -20.37 11.91
N ARG A 168 -18.76 -21.66 11.63
CA ARG A 168 -20.08 -22.28 11.79
C ARG A 168 -20.59 -22.20 13.24
N ARG A 169 -19.70 -22.29 14.24
CA ARG A 169 -20.08 -22.13 15.66
C ARG A 169 -20.57 -20.73 15.99
N VAL A 170 -20.10 -19.72 15.26
CA VAL A 170 -20.45 -18.31 15.43
C VAL A 170 -21.19 -17.77 14.20
N ARG A 171 -21.96 -18.62 13.49
CA ARG A 171 -22.59 -18.32 12.20
C ARG A 171 -23.39 -17.02 12.21
N MET A 172 -24.16 -16.77 13.27
CA MET A 172 -24.97 -15.55 13.36
C MET A 172 -24.12 -14.26 13.38
N PHE A 173 -22.94 -14.32 13.99
CA PHE A 173 -21.99 -13.21 14.01
C PHE A 173 -21.34 -13.03 12.64
N PHE A 174 -20.86 -14.14 12.05
CA PHE A 174 -20.25 -14.14 10.72
C PHE A 174 -21.22 -13.58 9.67
N ARG A 175 -22.46 -14.09 9.62
CA ARG A 175 -23.51 -13.63 8.71
C ARG A 175 -23.71 -12.11 8.78
N ARG A 176 -23.75 -11.55 9.99
CA ARG A 176 -23.93 -10.11 10.18
C ARG A 176 -22.73 -9.29 9.72
N ALA A 177 -21.51 -9.79 9.90
CA ALA A 177 -20.31 -9.13 9.40
C ALA A 177 -20.22 -9.22 7.86
N ALA A 178 -20.55 -10.38 7.29
CA ALA A 178 -20.53 -10.62 5.84
C ALA A 178 -21.53 -9.73 5.07
N GLN A 179 -22.65 -9.32 5.69
CA GLN A 179 -23.59 -8.37 5.10
C GLN A 179 -22.96 -7.02 4.74
N TRP A 180 -21.88 -6.62 5.42
CA TRP A 180 -21.15 -5.38 5.15
C TRP A 180 -20.12 -5.48 4.02
N VAL A 181 -19.85 -6.70 3.54
CA VAL A 181 -19.01 -6.93 2.36
C VAL A 181 -19.86 -6.70 1.12
N THR A 182 -19.29 -6.02 0.13
CA THR A 182 -19.92 -5.71 -1.16
C THR A 182 -20.00 -6.96 -2.02
N GLY A 183 -18.89 -7.69 -2.16
CA GLY A 183 -18.84 -8.94 -2.91
C GLY A 183 -17.66 -9.82 -2.50
N PHE A 184 -17.83 -11.12 -2.68
CA PHE A 184 -16.83 -12.15 -2.45
C PHE A 184 -16.55 -12.86 -3.76
N LEU A 185 -15.33 -12.69 -4.25
CA LEU A 185 -14.81 -13.31 -5.46
C LEU A 185 -13.96 -14.50 -5.02
N VAL A 186 -14.54 -15.69 -5.08
CA VAL A 186 -13.97 -16.91 -4.47
C VAL A 186 -13.32 -17.83 -5.50
N GLN A 187 -12.45 -18.71 -5.00
CA GLN A 187 -11.65 -19.60 -5.84
C GLN A 187 -12.48 -20.72 -6.45
N THR A 188 -13.30 -21.40 -5.65
CA THR A 188 -13.99 -22.63 -6.05
C THR A 188 -15.48 -22.62 -5.70
N ASP A 189 -16.27 -23.49 -6.34
CA ASP A 189 -17.66 -23.75 -5.95
C ASP A 189 -17.77 -24.27 -4.51
N GLY A 190 -16.77 -25.03 -4.05
CA GLY A 190 -16.68 -25.50 -2.66
C GLY A 190 -16.54 -24.34 -1.66
N ASP A 191 -15.76 -23.31 -1.99
CA ASP A 191 -15.65 -22.10 -1.18
C ASP A 191 -16.97 -21.31 -1.16
N ALA A 192 -17.62 -21.17 -2.33
CA ALA A 192 -18.93 -20.53 -2.44
C ALA A 192 -20.00 -21.26 -1.60
N GLY A 193 -20.03 -22.59 -1.67
CA GLY A 193 -20.94 -23.43 -0.89
C GLY A 193 -20.72 -23.27 0.62
N ARG A 194 -19.46 -23.28 1.08
CA ARG A 194 -19.12 -23.05 2.50
C ARG A 194 -19.54 -21.66 2.97
N LEU A 195 -19.29 -20.60 2.19
CA LEU A 195 -19.71 -19.24 2.55
C LEU A 195 -21.24 -19.07 2.55
N THR A 196 -21.94 -19.68 1.58
CA THR A 196 -23.40 -19.73 1.55
C THR A 196 -23.94 -20.39 2.82
N ALA A 197 -23.37 -21.52 3.24
CA ALA A 197 -23.75 -22.21 4.47
C ALA A 197 -23.46 -21.38 5.75
N LEU A 198 -22.52 -20.45 5.70
CA LEU A 198 -22.26 -19.47 6.77
C LEU A 198 -23.20 -18.26 6.74
N GLY A 199 -24.05 -18.15 5.72
CA GLY A 199 -25.07 -17.10 5.58
C GLY A 199 -24.64 -15.91 4.73
N VAL A 200 -23.60 -16.04 3.90
CA VAL A 200 -23.32 -15.03 2.87
C VAL A 200 -24.42 -15.10 1.81
N PRO A 201 -25.05 -13.96 1.43
CA PRO A 201 -26.07 -13.96 0.39
C PRO A 201 -25.50 -14.39 -0.98
N PRO A 202 -26.17 -15.28 -1.74
CA PRO A 202 -25.69 -15.76 -3.03
C PRO A 202 -25.40 -14.64 -4.04
N GLU A 203 -26.18 -13.57 -4.03
CA GLU A 203 -26.00 -12.41 -4.92
C GLU A 203 -24.70 -11.63 -4.66
N LYS A 204 -24.03 -11.89 -3.54
CA LYS A 204 -22.72 -11.31 -3.20
C LYS A 204 -21.56 -12.29 -3.45
N LEU A 205 -21.84 -13.52 -3.88
CA LEU A 205 -20.84 -14.55 -4.12
C LEU A 205 -20.66 -14.75 -5.62
N GLU A 206 -19.42 -14.78 -6.06
CA GLU A 206 -19.08 -15.13 -7.44
C GLU A 206 -17.82 -16.00 -7.43
N VAL A 207 -17.85 -17.11 -8.17
CA VAL A 207 -16.68 -17.97 -8.35
C VAL A 207 -15.85 -17.39 -9.49
N THR A 208 -14.74 -16.74 -9.14
CA THR A 208 -13.83 -16.16 -10.13
C THR A 208 -12.70 -17.10 -10.51
N GLY A 209 -12.45 -18.17 -9.75
CA GLY A 209 -11.29 -19.03 -9.93
C GLY A 209 -10.10 -18.60 -9.06
N SER A 210 -9.08 -19.46 -9.02
CA SER A 210 -7.83 -19.19 -8.32
C SER A 210 -6.84 -18.42 -9.18
N VAL A 211 -6.30 -17.32 -8.67
CA VAL A 211 -5.25 -16.54 -9.35
C VAL A 211 -3.98 -17.36 -9.61
N LYS A 212 -3.79 -18.48 -8.90
CA LYS A 212 -2.63 -19.37 -9.11
C LYS A 212 -2.55 -19.89 -10.56
N TYR A 213 -3.67 -20.04 -11.26
CA TYR A 213 -3.71 -20.46 -12.66
C TYR A 213 -3.28 -19.36 -13.64
N ASP A 214 -3.36 -18.09 -13.23
CA ASP A 214 -2.97 -16.93 -14.06
C ASP A 214 -1.44 -16.71 -14.06
N ALA A 215 -0.77 -17.14 -13.00
CA ALA A 215 0.66 -16.90 -12.79
C ALA A 215 1.58 -17.75 -13.68
N VAL A 216 1.09 -18.86 -14.23
CA VAL A 216 1.89 -19.81 -14.99
C VAL A 216 1.55 -19.70 -16.48
N GLN A 217 2.56 -19.46 -17.31
CA GLN A 217 2.45 -19.38 -18.76
C GLN A 217 3.48 -20.28 -19.43
N ARG A 218 3.18 -20.70 -20.67
CA ARG A 218 4.17 -21.39 -21.51
C ARG A 218 5.21 -20.37 -21.95
N ASP A 219 6.45 -20.83 -22.06
CA ASP A 219 7.58 -20.04 -22.52
C ASP A 219 8.32 -20.84 -23.59
N ASP A 220 8.11 -20.46 -24.84
CA ASP A 220 8.69 -21.16 -25.99
C ASP A 220 10.22 -21.09 -25.99
N ALA A 221 10.81 -20.04 -25.41
CA ALA A 221 12.26 -19.94 -25.27
C ALA A 221 12.79 -20.93 -24.22
N ALA A 222 12.05 -21.12 -23.12
CA ALA A 222 12.38 -22.13 -22.12
C ALA A 222 12.26 -23.56 -22.68
N GLU A 223 11.27 -23.83 -23.54
CA GLU A 223 11.14 -25.12 -24.24
C GLU A 223 12.33 -25.39 -25.17
N ALA A 224 12.70 -24.41 -26.00
CA ALA A 224 13.85 -24.54 -26.90
C ALA A 224 15.17 -24.76 -26.12
N ALA A 225 15.35 -24.04 -25.00
CA ALA A 225 16.51 -24.21 -24.14
C ALA A 225 16.57 -25.61 -23.51
N ALA A 226 15.46 -26.14 -23.01
CA ALA A 226 15.42 -27.49 -22.43
C ALA A 226 15.74 -28.58 -23.46
N ARG A 227 15.18 -28.48 -24.68
CA ARG A 227 15.52 -29.38 -25.80
C ARG A 227 17.01 -29.34 -26.11
N LYS A 228 17.61 -28.14 -26.19
CA LYS A 228 19.05 -27.98 -26.43
C LYS A 228 19.88 -28.62 -25.31
N ILE A 229 19.50 -28.42 -24.05
CA ILE A 229 20.20 -29.00 -22.89
C ILE A 229 20.22 -30.53 -22.99
N LEU A 230 19.10 -31.17 -23.38
CA LEU A 230 19.07 -32.63 -23.56
C LEU A 230 20.01 -33.08 -24.69
N ILE A 231 20.00 -32.40 -25.84
CA ILE A 231 20.92 -32.70 -26.95
C ILE A 231 22.38 -32.57 -26.52
N ASP A 232 22.73 -31.45 -25.86
CA ASP A 232 24.09 -31.19 -25.36
C ASP A 232 24.51 -32.24 -24.30
N ALA A 233 23.55 -32.75 -23.54
CA ALA A 233 23.73 -33.81 -22.55
C ALA A 233 23.90 -35.20 -23.18
N GLY A 234 23.73 -35.35 -24.50
CA GLY A 234 23.72 -36.65 -25.17
C GLY A 234 22.47 -37.47 -24.89
N MET A 235 21.37 -36.81 -24.51
CA MET A 235 20.07 -37.39 -24.25
C MET A 235 19.13 -37.10 -25.43
N ASP A 236 18.27 -38.05 -25.76
CA ASP A 236 17.25 -37.90 -26.82
C ASP A 236 16.04 -37.11 -26.30
N PRO A 237 15.75 -35.90 -26.83
CA PRO A 237 14.60 -35.10 -26.41
C PRO A 237 13.23 -35.69 -26.76
N GLU A 238 13.16 -36.68 -27.63
CA GLU A 238 11.91 -37.33 -28.05
C GLU A 238 11.67 -38.67 -27.33
N ALA A 239 12.66 -39.17 -26.58
CA ALA A 239 12.53 -40.38 -25.78
C ALA A 239 11.59 -40.16 -24.58
N PRO A 240 10.95 -41.22 -24.05
CA PRO A 240 10.12 -41.12 -22.86
C PRO A 240 10.91 -40.53 -21.68
N CYS A 241 10.42 -39.42 -21.13
CA CYS A 241 11.12 -38.66 -20.11
C CYS A 241 10.23 -38.47 -18.87
N LEU A 242 10.71 -38.95 -17.71
CA LEU A 242 10.16 -38.59 -16.41
C LEU A 242 10.87 -37.33 -15.92
N VAL A 243 10.12 -36.28 -15.65
CA VAL A 243 10.65 -35.10 -14.94
C VAL A 243 10.22 -35.16 -13.49
N ALA A 244 11.17 -35.28 -12.59
CA ALA A 244 10.95 -35.16 -11.16
C ALA A 244 11.28 -33.73 -10.71
N GLY A 245 10.23 -32.90 -10.67
CA GLY A 245 10.33 -31.47 -10.44
C GLY A 245 10.31 -31.09 -8.96
N SER A 246 11.29 -30.32 -8.52
CA SER A 246 11.38 -29.77 -7.16
C SER A 246 11.34 -30.85 -6.06
N THR A 247 12.15 -31.90 -6.19
CA THR A 247 12.22 -33.01 -5.24
C THR A 247 12.80 -32.61 -3.88
N TRP A 248 12.44 -33.38 -2.86
CA TRP A 248 12.84 -33.21 -1.45
C TRP A 248 13.49 -34.48 -0.88
N PRO A 249 14.20 -34.37 0.26
CA PRO A 249 14.84 -35.51 0.90
C PRO A 249 13.89 -36.72 1.01
N GLY A 250 14.42 -37.89 0.67
CA GLY A 250 13.68 -39.15 0.62
C GLY A 250 12.99 -39.44 -0.72
N GLU A 251 12.65 -38.42 -1.51
CA GLU A 251 12.00 -38.63 -2.81
C GLU A 251 13.01 -39.01 -3.90
N GLU A 252 14.21 -38.40 -3.89
CA GLU A 252 15.21 -38.61 -4.95
C GLU A 252 15.61 -40.09 -5.09
N GLY A 253 15.87 -40.75 -3.96
CA GLY A 253 16.20 -42.18 -3.94
C GLY A 253 15.03 -43.08 -4.40
N VAL A 254 13.80 -42.74 -4.04
CA VAL A 254 12.60 -43.45 -4.50
C VAL A 254 12.47 -43.37 -6.02
N ILE A 255 12.65 -42.17 -6.58
CA ILE A 255 12.54 -41.92 -8.02
C ILE A 255 13.65 -42.64 -8.79
N LEU A 256 14.90 -42.56 -8.33
CA LEU A 256 16.03 -43.26 -8.95
C LEU A 256 15.82 -44.77 -8.99
N ASN A 257 15.37 -45.36 -7.88
CA ASN A 257 15.06 -46.79 -7.81
C ASN A 257 13.89 -47.19 -8.72
N CYS A 258 12.86 -46.35 -8.80
CA CYS A 258 11.72 -46.53 -9.70
C CYS A 258 12.18 -46.54 -11.16
N VAL A 259 12.93 -45.53 -11.61
CA VAL A 259 13.46 -45.45 -12.98
C VAL A 259 14.36 -46.65 -13.29
N LYS A 260 15.24 -47.05 -12.36
CA LYS A 260 16.11 -48.22 -12.53
C LYS A 260 15.32 -49.50 -12.86
N ARG A 261 14.26 -49.80 -12.10
CA ARG A 261 13.40 -50.97 -12.33
C ARG A 261 12.58 -50.84 -13.61
N LEU A 262 11.99 -49.68 -13.87
CA LEU A 262 11.18 -49.46 -15.06
C LEU A 262 11.97 -49.60 -16.36
N ARG A 263 13.27 -49.27 -16.35
CA ARG A 263 14.13 -49.43 -17.53
C ARG A 263 14.38 -50.88 -17.96
N GLU A 264 14.08 -51.87 -17.10
CA GLU A 264 14.07 -53.29 -17.51
C GLU A 264 13.00 -53.56 -18.57
N HIS A 265 11.91 -52.78 -18.55
CA HIS A 265 10.79 -52.91 -19.49
C HIS A 265 10.72 -51.74 -20.50
N PHE A 266 11.28 -50.58 -20.14
CA PHE A 266 11.30 -49.35 -20.95
C PHE A 266 12.73 -48.80 -21.07
N PRO A 267 13.61 -49.42 -21.88
CA PRO A 267 15.05 -49.10 -21.91
C PRO A 267 15.36 -47.65 -22.34
N ALA A 268 14.45 -47.04 -23.12
CA ALA A 268 14.55 -45.64 -23.58
C ALA A 268 14.11 -44.61 -22.52
N LEU A 269 13.57 -45.02 -21.37
CA LEU A 269 13.14 -44.10 -20.31
C LEU A 269 14.33 -43.29 -19.77
N GLN A 270 14.19 -41.98 -19.80
CA GLN A 270 15.12 -40.99 -19.26
C GLN A 270 14.53 -40.30 -18.01
N LEU A 271 15.39 -39.74 -17.17
CA LEU A 271 15.03 -38.98 -15.98
C LEU A 271 15.69 -37.60 -16.00
N ILE A 272 14.89 -36.54 -15.82
CA ILE A 272 15.39 -35.23 -15.39
C ILE A 272 15.05 -35.07 -13.92
N LEU A 273 16.07 -35.06 -13.07
CA LEU A 273 15.94 -34.91 -11.63
C LEU A 273 16.27 -33.47 -11.22
N VAL A 274 15.28 -32.76 -10.68
CA VAL A 274 15.41 -31.34 -10.32
C VAL A 274 15.21 -31.15 -8.81
N PRO A 275 16.28 -31.15 -8.00
CA PRO A 275 16.18 -30.92 -6.55
C PRO A 275 15.68 -29.50 -6.24
N ARG A 276 14.83 -29.35 -5.22
CA ARG A 276 14.34 -28.01 -4.82
C ARG A 276 15.45 -27.11 -4.26
N HIS A 277 16.39 -27.72 -3.56
CA HIS A 277 17.45 -27.10 -2.75
C HIS A 277 18.81 -27.39 -3.38
N MET A 278 19.36 -26.42 -4.12
CA MET A 278 20.65 -26.57 -4.82
C MET A 278 21.81 -26.80 -3.84
N GLU A 279 21.70 -26.32 -2.61
CA GLU A 279 22.65 -26.57 -1.53
C GLU A 279 22.82 -28.08 -1.22
N ARG A 280 21.84 -28.93 -1.55
CA ARG A 280 21.90 -30.39 -1.42
C ARG A 280 22.54 -31.10 -2.62
N ARG A 281 23.12 -30.37 -3.57
CA ARG A 281 23.69 -30.95 -4.81
C ARG A 281 24.60 -32.14 -4.57
N GLN A 282 25.53 -32.05 -3.62
CA GLN A 282 26.47 -33.14 -3.34
C GLN A 282 25.78 -34.39 -2.78
N GLU A 283 24.79 -34.20 -1.92
CA GLU A 283 23.99 -35.27 -1.34
C GLU A 283 23.19 -36.01 -2.43
N VAL A 284 22.51 -35.26 -3.30
CA VAL A 284 21.70 -35.84 -4.38
C VAL A 284 22.60 -36.49 -5.43
N GLU A 285 23.72 -35.88 -5.79
CA GLU A 285 24.68 -36.48 -6.73
C GLU A 285 25.20 -37.83 -6.23
N ARG A 286 25.47 -37.96 -4.92
CA ARG A 286 25.82 -39.24 -4.32
C ARG A 286 24.73 -40.28 -4.52
N LEU A 287 23.46 -39.94 -4.30
CA LEU A 287 22.33 -40.86 -4.53
C LEU A 287 22.24 -41.30 -6.00
N VAL A 288 22.44 -40.37 -6.94
CA VAL A 288 22.46 -40.69 -8.38
C VAL A 288 23.60 -41.66 -8.68
N ARG A 289 24.79 -41.43 -8.14
CA ARG A 289 25.96 -42.31 -8.32
C ARG A 289 25.71 -43.70 -7.73
N GLU A 290 25.16 -43.78 -6.52
CA GLU A 290 24.82 -45.04 -5.84
C GLU A 290 23.74 -45.84 -6.58
N SER A 291 22.86 -45.19 -7.35
CA SER A 291 21.86 -45.87 -8.17
C SER A 291 22.48 -46.73 -9.29
N GLY A 292 23.69 -46.37 -9.75
CA GLY A 292 24.38 -46.99 -10.88
C GLY A 292 23.84 -46.59 -12.26
N LEU A 293 22.93 -45.63 -12.34
CA LEU A 293 22.43 -45.09 -13.61
C LEU A 293 23.46 -44.13 -14.22
N PRO A 294 23.80 -44.24 -15.52
CA PRO A 294 24.60 -43.24 -16.21
C PRO A 294 23.96 -41.85 -16.09
N TYR A 295 24.72 -40.84 -15.69
CA TYR A 295 24.19 -39.50 -15.45
C TYR A 295 25.12 -38.40 -15.94
N VAL A 296 24.53 -37.23 -16.14
CA VAL A 296 25.22 -35.98 -16.41
C VAL A 296 24.65 -34.89 -15.52
N ARG A 297 25.50 -33.95 -15.11
CA ARG A 297 25.13 -32.85 -14.21
C ARG A 297 25.09 -31.54 -14.98
N ARG A 298 23.99 -30.81 -14.88
CA ARG A 298 23.77 -29.56 -15.61
C ARG A 298 24.83 -28.50 -15.30
N GLY A 299 25.21 -28.35 -14.03
CA GLY A 299 26.26 -27.45 -13.58
C GLY A 299 27.66 -27.83 -14.07
N ALA A 300 27.95 -29.13 -14.25
CA ALA A 300 29.20 -29.60 -14.84
C ALA A 300 29.27 -29.26 -16.33
N MET A 301 28.16 -29.43 -17.06
CA MET A 301 28.07 -29.03 -18.47
C MET A 301 28.30 -27.53 -18.67
N LEU A 302 27.77 -26.68 -17.77
CA LEU A 302 28.04 -25.23 -17.79
C LEU A 302 29.51 -24.89 -17.54
N ALA A 303 30.21 -25.70 -16.75
CA ALA A 303 31.64 -25.54 -16.48
C ALA A 303 32.54 -26.09 -17.61
N GLY A 304 31.95 -26.62 -18.69
CA GLY A 304 32.69 -27.22 -19.79
C GLY A 304 33.28 -28.60 -19.48
N GLU A 305 32.84 -29.26 -18.40
CA GLU A 305 33.24 -30.63 -18.11
C GLU A 305 32.63 -31.57 -19.18
N THR A 306 33.48 -32.33 -19.85
CA THR A 306 33.03 -33.33 -20.83
C THR A 306 32.17 -34.40 -20.14
N PRO A 307 31.03 -34.81 -20.75
CA PRO A 307 30.24 -35.93 -20.25
C PRO A 307 31.09 -37.19 -20.06
N PRO A 308 30.74 -38.07 -19.10
CA PRO A 308 31.47 -39.33 -18.88
C PRO A 308 31.52 -40.21 -20.15
N GLU A 309 32.55 -41.06 -20.22
CA GLU A 309 33.09 -41.80 -21.39
C GLU A 309 32.15 -42.14 -22.57
N LYS A 310 32.70 -42.00 -23.79
CA LYS A 310 32.08 -42.42 -25.06
C LYS A 310 31.63 -43.89 -25.01
N GLY A 311 30.32 -44.12 -24.92
CA GLY A 311 29.73 -45.45 -25.15
C GLY A 311 28.37 -45.71 -24.48
N THR A 312 27.99 -44.94 -23.45
CA THR A 312 26.66 -45.06 -22.83
C THR A 312 25.96 -43.71 -22.74
N ALA A 313 24.83 -43.57 -23.44
CA ALA A 313 24.01 -42.36 -23.37
C ALA A 313 23.54 -42.14 -21.92
N PRO A 314 23.63 -40.90 -21.37
CA PRO A 314 23.13 -40.62 -20.03
C PRO A 314 21.64 -40.94 -19.91
N VAL A 315 21.28 -41.47 -18.73
CA VAL A 315 19.91 -41.80 -18.37
C VAL A 315 19.32 -40.71 -17.48
N VAL A 316 20.17 -40.12 -16.63
CA VAL A 316 19.77 -39.11 -15.66
C VAL A 316 20.44 -37.77 -15.97
N LEU A 317 19.64 -36.73 -16.19
CA LEU A 317 20.09 -35.34 -16.10
C LEU A 317 19.83 -34.85 -14.67
N LEU A 318 20.90 -34.64 -13.90
CA LEU A 318 20.81 -33.94 -12.62
C LEU A 318 20.81 -32.43 -12.88
N ALA A 319 19.63 -31.82 -12.82
CA ALA A 319 19.43 -30.38 -12.99
C ALA A 319 19.68 -29.64 -11.67
N ASP A 320 20.95 -29.38 -11.38
CA ASP A 320 21.45 -28.76 -10.15
C ASP A 320 21.59 -27.23 -10.25
N THR A 321 20.83 -26.61 -11.14
CA THR A 321 20.80 -25.17 -11.47
C THR A 321 19.39 -24.59 -11.24
N THR A 322 19.29 -23.29 -10.98
CA THR A 322 18.01 -22.58 -10.81
C THR A 322 17.46 -22.02 -12.11
N GLY A 323 16.13 -21.97 -12.23
CA GLY A 323 15.43 -21.21 -13.26
C GLY A 323 15.07 -22.01 -14.52
N GLU A 324 15.52 -23.25 -14.65
CA GLU A 324 15.32 -24.07 -15.86
C GLU A 324 14.14 -25.06 -15.75
N LEU A 325 13.53 -25.21 -14.56
CA LEU A 325 12.48 -26.20 -14.28
C LEU A 325 11.28 -26.11 -15.23
N MET A 326 10.82 -24.89 -15.52
CA MET A 326 9.69 -24.67 -16.44
C MET A 326 9.97 -25.17 -17.85
N GLY A 327 11.21 -25.07 -18.31
CA GLY A 327 11.64 -25.63 -19.60
C GLY A 327 11.66 -27.14 -19.55
N TYR A 328 12.18 -27.76 -18.48
CA TYR A 328 12.20 -29.23 -18.38
C TYR A 328 10.81 -29.85 -18.43
N TYR A 329 9.78 -29.18 -17.88
CA TYR A 329 8.40 -29.67 -18.03
C TYR A 329 7.93 -29.75 -19.49
N SER A 330 8.47 -28.95 -20.43
CA SER A 330 8.03 -28.99 -21.84
C SER A 330 8.45 -30.29 -22.56
N VAL A 331 9.59 -30.87 -22.17
CA VAL A 331 10.15 -32.10 -22.75
C VAL A 331 9.72 -33.37 -22.02
N ALA A 332 9.01 -33.24 -20.89
CA ALA A 332 8.53 -34.40 -20.13
C ALA A 332 7.50 -35.22 -20.92
N THR A 333 7.47 -36.53 -20.72
CA THR A 333 6.31 -37.38 -21.04
C THR A 333 5.31 -37.35 -19.87
N LEU A 334 5.82 -37.50 -18.65
CA LEU A 334 5.07 -37.37 -17.41
C LEU A 334 5.93 -36.71 -16.33
N VAL A 335 5.27 -36.12 -15.34
CA VAL A 335 5.91 -35.30 -14.31
C VAL A 335 5.54 -35.79 -12.92
N PHE A 336 6.54 -36.02 -12.08
CA PHE A 336 6.35 -36.14 -10.64
C PHE A 336 6.66 -34.78 -9.97
N VAL A 337 5.69 -34.25 -9.22
CA VAL A 337 5.83 -32.97 -8.50
C VAL A 337 6.20 -33.26 -7.05
N GLY A 338 7.40 -32.82 -6.66
CA GLY A 338 8.02 -33.17 -5.38
C GLY A 338 7.42 -32.51 -4.14
N LYS A 339 8.06 -32.78 -3.00
CA LYS A 339 7.60 -32.47 -1.64
C LYS A 339 6.23 -33.07 -1.31
N SER A 340 5.84 -34.12 -2.01
CA SER A 340 4.50 -34.68 -1.96
C SER A 340 4.44 -36.10 -1.42
N LEU A 341 5.59 -36.80 -1.30
CA LEU A 341 5.66 -38.20 -0.87
C LEU A 341 6.42 -38.37 0.47
N GLY A 342 6.12 -39.47 1.17
CA GLY A 342 6.82 -39.87 2.39
C GLY A 342 6.55 -38.93 3.57
N GLU A 343 7.60 -38.56 4.29
CA GLU A 343 7.54 -37.68 5.47
C GLU A 343 7.46 -36.18 5.12
N ASN A 344 7.46 -35.83 3.82
CA ASN A 344 7.36 -34.45 3.37
C ASN A 344 5.96 -33.88 3.55
N HIS A 345 5.84 -32.55 3.65
CA HIS A 345 4.53 -31.88 3.79
C HIS A 345 4.36 -30.66 2.89
N GLY A 346 3.17 -30.52 2.34
CA GLY A 346 2.70 -29.36 1.61
C GLY A 346 3.45 -29.12 0.31
N GLY A 347 3.60 -30.12 -0.55
CA GLY A 347 3.72 -30.14 -2.02
C GLY A 347 4.35 -28.97 -2.80
N GLN A 348 4.79 -29.26 -4.02
CA GLN A 348 5.19 -28.24 -5.02
C GLN A 348 4.06 -27.97 -6.02
N ASN A 349 4.24 -26.98 -6.89
CA ASN A 349 3.16 -26.43 -7.73
C ASN A 349 2.76 -27.37 -8.88
N PRO A 350 1.57 -28.00 -8.84
CA PRO A 350 1.16 -28.94 -9.89
C PRO A 350 0.64 -28.25 -11.17
N ILE A 351 0.41 -26.92 -11.13
CA ILE A 351 -0.10 -26.14 -12.27
C ILE A 351 0.98 -25.97 -13.35
N GLU A 352 2.24 -25.89 -12.95
CA GLU A 352 3.39 -25.70 -13.85
C GLU A 352 3.48 -26.77 -14.96
N PRO A 353 3.52 -28.07 -14.64
CA PRO A 353 3.51 -29.11 -15.67
C PRO A 353 2.16 -29.22 -16.40
N ALA A 354 1.05 -28.89 -15.75
CA ALA A 354 -0.27 -28.91 -16.36
C ALA A 354 -0.41 -27.90 -17.51
N VAL A 355 0.22 -26.72 -17.41
CA VAL A 355 0.26 -25.72 -18.49
C VAL A 355 0.92 -26.26 -19.76
N TRP A 356 1.94 -27.11 -19.61
CA TRP A 356 2.58 -27.82 -20.71
C TRP A 356 1.79 -29.02 -21.21
N GLY A 357 0.64 -29.32 -20.61
CA GLY A 357 -0.19 -30.47 -20.92
C GLY A 357 0.52 -31.80 -20.70
N LYS A 358 1.30 -31.90 -19.63
CA LYS A 358 1.96 -33.14 -19.22
C LYS A 358 1.14 -33.82 -18.13
N THR A 359 1.13 -35.15 -18.13
CA THR A 359 0.48 -35.90 -17.04
C THR A 359 1.21 -35.65 -15.74
N VAL A 360 0.46 -35.22 -14.73
CA VAL A 360 0.99 -34.80 -13.43
C VAL A 360 0.72 -35.88 -12.39
N ILE A 361 1.77 -36.26 -11.66
CA ILE A 361 1.71 -37.21 -10.56
C ILE A 361 2.19 -36.51 -9.28
N THR A 362 1.48 -36.69 -8.18
CA THR A 362 1.90 -36.23 -6.85
C THR A 362 1.72 -37.35 -5.82
N GLY A 363 2.46 -37.30 -4.72
CA GLY A 363 2.09 -38.01 -3.50
C GLY A 363 0.89 -37.38 -2.76
N PRO A 364 0.55 -37.89 -1.57
CA PRO A 364 -0.62 -37.43 -0.81
C PRO A 364 -0.45 -36.04 -0.17
N ASN A 365 0.80 -35.57 0.00
CA ASN A 365 1.11 -34.42 0.86
C ASN A 365 1.05 -33.09 0.08
N MET A 366 -0.17 -32.61 -0.18
CA MET A 366 -0.46 -31.40 -0.97
C MET A 366 -1.27 -30.35 -0.19
N GLU A 367 -1.09 -30.26 1.12
CA GLU A 367 -1.90 -29.48 2.07
C GLU A 367 -1.87 -27.94 1.82
N ASN A 368 -0.88 -27.47 1.05
CA ASN A 368 -0.74 -26.07 0.61
C ASN A 368 -1.51 -25.75 -0.70
N PHE A 369 -2.00 -26.78 -1.41
CA PHE A 369 -2.74 -26.69 -2.67
C PHE A 369 -4.16 -27.29 -2.63
N PRO A 370 -4.93 -27.33 -1.53
CA PRO A 370 -6.11 -28.19 -1.45
C PRO A 370 -7.19 -27.84 -2.47
N GLY A 371 -7.48 -26.56 -2.74
CA GLY A 371 -8.46 -26.20 -3.78
C GLY A 371 -7.99 -26.53 -5.20
N VAL A 372 -6.68 -26.44 -5.46
CA VAL A 372 -6.11 -26.83 -6.76
C VAL A 372 -6.09 -28.35 -6.89
N LEU A 373 -5.75 -29.06 -5.82
CA LEU A 373 -5.74 -30.52 -5.78
C LEU A 373 -7.15 -31.07 -6.01
N ASP A 374 -8.16 -30.57 -5.28
CA ASP A 374 -9.55 -30.99 -5.42
C ASP A 374 -10.01 -30.82 -6.88
N GLU A 375 -9.80 -29.64 -7.47
CA GLU A 375 -10.15 -29.37 -8.89
C GLU A 375 -9.41 -30.27 -9.88
N MET A 376 -8.11 -30.53 -9.65
CA MET A 376 -7.31 -31.37 -10.53
C MET A 376 -7.68 -32.85 -10.41
N LEU A 377 -8.07 -33.33 -9.23
CA LEU A 377 -8.56 -34.69 -9.02
C LEU A 377 -9.94 -34.88 -9.66
N ASP A 378 -10.87 -33.94 -9.43
CA ASP A 378 -12.23 -33.98 -9.99
C ASP A 378 -12.23 -33.95 -11.52
N ALA A 379 -11.26 -33.25 -12.13
CA ALA A 379 -11.08 -33.19 -13.57
C ALA A 379 -10.19 -34.32 -14.14
N GLU A 380 -9.76 -35.28 -13.31
CA GLU A 380 -8.78 -36.32 -13.66
C GLU A 380 -7.51 -35.77 -14.35
N ALA A 381 -7.13 -34.54 -13.98
CA ALA A 381 -6.00 -33.77 -14.48
C ALA A 381 -4.70 -34.03 -13.69
N LEU A 382 -4.79 -34.77 -12.59
CA LEU A 382 -3.69 -35.14 -11.72
C LEU A 382 -3.91 -36.54 -11.16
N LEU A 383 -2.85 -37.32 -11.04
CA LEU A 383 -2.84 -38.65 -10.42
C LEU A 383 -2.16 -38.56 -9.05
N GLN A 384 -2.92 -38.81 -8.00
CA GLN A 384 -2.39 -38.86 -6.64
C GLN A 384 -2.04 -40.31 -6.28
N VAL A 385 -0.78 -40.56 -5.91
CA VAL A 385 -0.29 -41.87 -5.49
C VAL A 385 -0.01 -41.90 -4.00
N ALA A 386 -0.26 -43.04 -3.34
CA ALA A 386 -0.12 -43.15 -1.89
C ALA A 386 1.35 -43.27 -1.43
N ASP A 387 2.16 -44.00 -2.19
CA ASP A 387 3.53 -44.38 -1.81
C ASP A 387 4.43 -44.63 -3.04
N ALA A 388 5.67 -45.04 -2.77
CA ALA A 388 6.68 -45.35 -3.79
C ALA A 388 6.26 -46.48 -4.75
N ARG A 389 5.54 -47.49 -4.26
CA ARG A 389 5.08 -48.62 -5.07
C ARG A 389 3.96 -48.18 -6.01
N ALA A 390 3.00 -47.42 -5.50
CA ALA A 390 1.92 -46.84 -6.29
C ALA A 390 2.46 -45.86 -7.35
N LEU A 391 3.52 -45.11 -7.04
CA LEU A 391 4.22 -44.26 -8.01
C LEU A 391 4.78 -45.11 -9.17
N GLU A 392 5.55 -46.15 -8.88
CA GLU A 392 6.13 -47.03 -9.90
C GLU A 392 5.07 -47.69 -10.78
N GLN A 393 4.03 -48.26 -10.18
CA GLN A 393 2.92 -48.87 -10.91
C GLN A 393 2.18 -47.87 -11.81
N THR A 394 2.00 -46.64 -11.33
CA THR A 394 1.35 -45.58 -12.11
C THR A 394 2.21 -45.18 -13.30
N ILE A 395 3.52 -44.99 -13.11
CA ILE A 395 4.44 -44.67 -14.19
C ILE A 395 4.51 -45.82 -15.20
N GLN A 396 4.62 -47.06 -14.74
CA GLN A 396 4.62 -48.25 -15.60
C GLN A 396 3.38 -48.30 -16.50
N ARG A 397 2.19 -48.09 -15.91
CA ARG A 397 0.92 -48.07 -16.64
C ARG A 397 0.88 -46.96 -17.70
N LEU A 398 1.34 -45.76 -17.36
CA LEU A 398 1.35 -44.61 -18.28
C LEU A 398 2.37 -44.76 -19.40
N LEU A 399 3.52 -45.40 -19.13
CA LEU A 399 4.51 -45.71 -20.16
C LEU A 399 4.04 -46.83 -21.10
N ALA A 400 3.27 -47.80 -20.59
CA ALA A 400 2.66 -48.86 -21.39
C ALA A 400 1.51 -48.37 -22.28
N ASP A 401 0.87 -47.26 -21.90
CA ASP A 401 -0.24 -46.64 -22.64
C ASP A 401 0.02 -45.14 -22.87
N PRO A 402 0.80 -44.78 -23.92
CA PRO A 402 1.13 -43.40 -24.24
C PRO A 402 -0.10 -42.52 -24.53
N ASP A 403 -1.18 -43.09 -25.06
CA ASP A 403 -2.41 -42.36 -25.36
C ASP A 403 -3.14 -41.97 -24.07
N ALA A 404 -3.25 -42.88 -23.10
CA ALA A 404 -3.76 -42.57 -21.77
C ALA A 404 -2.89 -41.53 -21.05
N CYS A 405 -1.57 -41.62 -21.20
CA CYS A 405 -0.65 -40.62 -20.65
C CYS A 405 -0.82 -39.25 -21.33
N ALA A 406 -1.01 -39.20 -22.64
CA ALA A 406 -1.27 -37.95 -23.35
C ALA A 406 -2.63 -37.35 -22.97
N GLU A 407 -3.65 -38.20 -22.76
CA GLU A 407 -4.99 -37.76 -22.35
C GLU A 407 -5.00 -37.11 -20.97
N GLY A 408 -4.29 -37.68 -19.99
CA GLY A 408 -4.13 -37.04 -18.66
C GLY A 408 -3.53 -35.64 -18.77
N GLY A 409 -2.53 -35.47 -19.64
CA GLY A 409 -1.92 -34.17 -19.93
C GLY A 409 -2.87 -33.21 -20.64
N ARG A 410 -3.70 -33.69 -21.59
CA ARG A 410 -4.74 -32.87 -22.25
C ARG A 410 -5.77 -32.36 -21.24
N ARG A 411 -6.26 -33.21 -20.33
CA ARG A 411 -7.17 -32.80 -19.24
C ARG A 411 -6.53 -31.76 -18.33
N ALA A 412 -5.26 -31.95 -17.95
CA ALA A 412 -4.51 -30.99 -17.15
C ALA A 412 -4.42 -29.61 -17.83
N ARG A 413 -4.08 -29.58 -19.13
CA ARG A 413 -4.02 -28.34 -19.91
C ARG A 413 -5.39 -27.68 -20.06
N ALA A 414 -6.43 -28.47 -20.36
CA ALA A 414 -7.79 -27.99 -20.52
C ALA A 414 -8.32 -27.37 -19.22
N LEU A 415 -8.06 -28.00 -18.07
CA LEU A 415 -8.40 -27.45 -16.77
C LEU A 415 -7.73 -26.09 -16.54
N VAL A 416 -6.40 -25.99 -16.73
CA VAL A 416 -5.71 -24.71 -16.54
C VAL A 416 -6.25 -23.63 -17.47
N ALA A 417 -6.48 -23.96 -18.75
CA ALA A 417 -7.07 -23.02 -19.71
C ALA A 417 -8.46 -22.55 -19.27
N SER A 418 -9.31 -23.45 -18.75
CA SER A 418 -10.65 -23.12 -18.26
C SER A 418 -10.66 -22.27 -16.98
N ARG A 419 -9.60 -22.34 -16.17
CA ARG A 419 -9.48 -21.65 -14.87
C ARG A 419 -8.77 -20.31 -14.95
N ARG A 420 -8.05 -20.03 -16.04
CA ARG A 420 -7.41 -18.73 -16.32
C ARG A 420 -8.41 -17.57 -16.37
N GLY A 421 -7.89 -16.36 -16.23
CA GLY A 421 -8.62 -15.11 -16.23
C GLY A 421 -9.21 -14.74 -14.87
N ALA A 422 -8.84 -15.43 -13.78
CA ALA A 422 -9.40 -15.18 -12.46
C ALA A 422 -9.10 -13.76 -11.96
N MET A 423 -7.87 -13.30 -12.18
CA MET A 423 -7.46 -11.93 -11.90
C MET A 423 -8.24 -10.91 -12.73
N ALA A 424 -8.36 -11.12 -14.04
CA ALA A 424 -9.08 -10.22 -14.94
C ALA A 424 -10.57 -10.10 -14.58
N ARG A 425 -11.23 -11.22 -14.30
CA ARG A 425 -12.62 -11.24 -13.78
C ARG A 425 -12.72 -10.47 -12.47
N SER A 426 -11.79 -10.71 -11.54
CA SER A 426 -11.79 -10.05 -10.23
C SER A 426 -11.65 -8.52 -10.35
N VAL A 427 -10.69 -8.08 -11.15
CA VAL A 427 -10.45 -6.66 -11.44
C VAL A 427 -11.67 -6.04 -12.12
N SER A 428 -12.25 -6.70 -13.12
CA SER A 428 -13.43 -6.22 -13.84
C SER A 428 -14.62 -5.97 -12.90
N ARG A 429 -14.90 -6.90 -11.97
CA ARG A 429 -15.98 -6.72 -10.97
C ARG A 429 -15.73 -5.55 -10.04
N VAL A 430 -14.51 -5.42 -9.53
CA VAL A 430 -14.13 -4.32 -8.63
C VAL A 430 -14.21 -2.97 -9.37
N VAL A 431 -13.69 -2.88 -10.61
CA VAL A 431 -13.77 -1.68 -11.46
C VAL A 431 -15.21 -1.34 -11.84
N GLY A 432 -16.00 -2.33 -12.24
CA GLY A 432 -17.42 -2.13 -12.59
C GLY A 432 -18.19 -1.52 -11.43
N CYS A 433 -17.93 -2.00 -10.20
CA CYS A 433 -18.49 -1.39 -9.00
C CYS A 433 -18.01 0.06 -8.81
N PHE A 434 -16.72 0.35 -9.01
CA PHE A 434 -16.21 1.71 -8.98
C PHE A 434 -16.87 2.64 -10.00
N LEU A 435 -17.07 2.18 -11.23
CA LEU A 435 -17.73 2.93 -12.29
C LEU A 435 -19.19 3.19 -11.97
N LEU A 436 -19.92 2.18 -11.49
CA LEU A 436 -21.30 2.36 -11.02
C LEU A 436 -21.38 3.36 -9.86
N MET A 437 -20.45 3.28 -8.90
CA MET A 437 -20.36 4.27 -7.84
C MET A 437 -19.98 5.66 -8.34
N LEU A 438 -19.16 5.78 -9.40
CA LEU A 438 -18.77 7.02 -10.09
C LEU A 438 -19.92 7.65 -10.88
N LEU A 439 -20.77 6.84 -11.49
CA LEU A 439 -21.98 7.28 -12.19
C LEU A 439 -23.08 7.68 -11.19
N CYS A 440 -23.17 7.01 -10.05
CA CYS A 440 -23.99 7.42 -8.91
C CYS A 440 -23.37 8.55 -8.06
N ARG A 441 -22.19 9.07 -8.45
CA ARG A 441 -21.32 9.97 -7.66
C ARG A 441 -21.56 11.46 -7.89
N SER A 442 -22.68 11.83 -8.47
CA SER A 442 -23.23 13.19 -8.37
C SER A 442 -23.54 13.63 -6.92
N ALA A 443 -23.18 12.84 -5.91
CA ALA A 443 -23.38 13.12 -4.49
C ALA A 443 -22.25 12.60 -3.58
N TRP A 444 -20.97 12.89 -3.85
CA TRP A 444 -19.93 12.80 -2.81
C TRP A 444 -19.76 14.18 -2.20
N ALA A 445 -20.54 14.39 -1.14
CA ALA A 445 -20.53 15.59 -0.36
C ALA A 445 -19.18 15.78 0.37
N VAL A 446 -18.52 16.93 0.18
CA VAL A 446 -17.22 17.27 0.79
C VAL A 446 -17.37 18.59 1.56
N PRO A 447 -16.87 18.73 2.80
CA PRO A 447 -16.99 19.99 3.53
C PRO A 447 -16.02 21.01 2.93
N ARG A 448 -16.42 22.29 2.88
CA ARG A 448 -15.58 23.38 2.38
C ARG A 448 -15.61 24.56 3.33
N ILE A 449 -14.51 24.81 4.01
CA ILE A 449 -14.41 25.93 4.95
C ILE A 449 -14.14 27.22 4.20
N VAL A 450 -14.90 28.27 4.52
CA VAL A 450 -14.67 29.63 4.06
C VAL A 450 -14.69 30.56 5.26
N CYS A 451 -13.64 31.35 5.43
CA CYS A 451 -13.57 32.40 6.44
C CYS A 451 -13.43 33.74 5.71
N PRO A 452 -14.52 34.51 5.54
CA PRO A 452 -14.52 35.72 4.71
C PRO A 452 -13.48 36.76 5.15
N ASP A 453 -13.33 36.94 6.47
CA ASP A 453 -12.45 37.94 7.06
C ASP A 453 -11.55 37.30 8.14
N PRO A 454 -10.44 36.64 7.76
CA PRO A 454 -9.57 35.97 8.71
C PRO A 454 -8.59 36.93 9.43
N VAL A 455 -8.73 38.25 9.22
CA VAL A 455 -7.84 39.27 9.77
C VAL A 455 -8.67 40.30 10.54
N PHE A 456 -8.28 40.54 11.78
CA PHE A 456 -8.88 41.56 12.62
C PHE A 456 -7.83 42.58 13.10
N ASN A 457 -8.09 43.85 12.83
CA ASN A 457 -7.28 44.96 13.32
C ASN A 457 -8.05 45.71 14.40
N PHE A 458 -7.53 45.73 15.63
CA PHE A 458 -8.18 46.39 16.78
C PHE A 458 -7.82 47.88 16.92
N GLY A 459 -7.01 48.42 16.00
CA GLY A 459 -6.61 49.82 16.03
C GLY A 459 -5.65 50.13 17.17
N THR A 460 -5.69 51.36 17.67
CA THR A 460 -4.85 51.83 18.78
C THR A 460 -5.65 51.82 20.08
N VAL A 461 -5.22 51.04 21.07
CA VAL A 461 -5.93 50.86 22.34
C VAL A 461 -4.97 50.94 23.54
N GLY A 462 -5.47 51.22 24.73
CA GLY A 462 -4.66 51.24 25.95
C GLY A 462 -4.29 49.83 26.44
N GLN A 463 -3.16 49.69 27.13
CA GLN A 463 -2.63 48.43 27.65
C GLN A 463 -3.60 47.64 28.54
N ASP A 464 -4.51 48.30 29.26
CA ASP A 464 -5.49 47.64 30.11
C ASP A 464 -6.78 47.20 29.39
N THR A 465 -6.83 47.37 28.06
CA THR A 465 -8.01 47.05 27.24
C THR A 465 -8.12 45.54 27.00
N VAL A 466 -9.35 45.02 27.07
CA VAL A 466 -9.70 43.68 26.57
C VAL A 466 -10.38 43.86 25.22
N VAL A 467 -9.87 43.17 24.21
CA VAL A 467 -10.38 43.25 22.85
C VAL A 467 -11.14 41.97 22.52
N GLU A 468 -12.35 42.10 21.99
CA GLU A 468 -13.18 40.97 21.58
C GLU A 468 -13.47 41.02 20.09
N HIS A 469 -13.36 39.87 19.42
CA HIS A 469 -13.74 39.73 18.02
C HIS A 469 -14.35 38.36 17.72
N SER A 470 -15.18 38.31 16.67
CA SER A 470 -15.91 37.12 16.25
C SER A 470 -15.60 36.84 14.79
N PHE A 471 -14.90 35.75 14.51
CA PHE A 471 -14.69 35.29 13.13
C PHE A 471 -15.84 34.41 12.68
N VAL A 472 -16.38 34.71 11.49
CA VAL A 472 -17.39 33.89 10.84
C VAL A 472 -16.70 32.76 10.06
N ILE A 473 -17.19 31.54 10.26
CA ILE A 473 -16.74 30.34 9.58
C ILE A 473 -17.94 29.76 8.85
N GLU A 474 -17.85 29.66 7.53
CA GLU A 474 -18.91 29.13 6.67
C GLU A 474 -18.53 27.75 6.15
N ASN A 475 -19.53 26.88 6.02
CA ASN A 475 -19.39 25.64 5.27
C ASN A 475 -20.06 25.78 3.90
N LYS A 476 -19.27 26.04 2.85
CA LYS A 476 -19.75 26.06 1.45
C LYS A 476 -19.65 24.70 0.76
N GLY A 477 -19.39 23.66 1.54
CA GLY A 477 -19.34 22.28 1.06
C GLY A 477 -20.68 21.61 1.19
N ASP A 478 -20.73 20.37 0.75
CA ASP A 478 -21.96 19.59 0.66
C ASP A 478 -22.11 18.60 1.83
N SER A 479 -21.12 18.48 2.73
CA SER A 479 -21.16 17.66 3.95
C SER A 479 -20.78 18.47 5.20
N PRO A 480 -21.15 18.03 6.42
CA PRO A 480 -20.82 18.73 7.65
C PRO A 480 -19.31 18.96 7.81
N LEU A 481 -18.93 20.16 8.24
CA LEU A 481 -17.56 20.59 8.53
C LEU A 481 -17.29 20.46 10.03
N GLU A 482 -16.39 19.57 10.43
CA GLU A 482 -15.96 19.42 11.82
C GLU A 482 -14.79 20.37 12.15
N LEU A 483 -14.96 21.17 13.20
CA LEU A 483 -13.93 22.02 13.80
C LEU A 483 -13.31 21.29 14.99
N THR A 484 -12.03 20.96 14.89
CA THR A 484 -11.41 19.90 15.73
C THR A 484 -10.49 20.42 16.83
N ASP A 485 -9.76 21.50 16.57
CA ASP A 485 -8.81 22.08 17.53
C ASP A 485 -8.56 23.56 17.22
N VAL A 486 -8.39 24.39 18.25
CA VAL A 486 -8.04 25.80 18.10
C VAL A 486 -6.83 26.13 18.96
N LYS A 487 -5.72 26.47 18.32
CA LYS A 487 -4.50 26.87 18.99
C LYS A 487 -4.42 28.39 19.06
N GLY A 488 -4.74 28.92 20.24
CA GLY A 488 -4.62 30.34 20.57
C GLY A 488 -3.18 30.79 20.79
N CYS A 489 -2.96 32.10 20.79
CA CYS A 489 -1.72 32.74 21.23
C CYS A 489 -1.79 33.09 22.74
N CYS A 490 -0.64 33.29 23.39
CA CYS A 490 -0.60 33.66 24.82
C CYS A 490 -1.48 34.89 25.11
N GLY A 491 -2.36 34.81 26.12
CA GLY A 491 -3.28 35.90 26.47
C GLY A 491 -4.59 35.94 25.67
N ALA A 492 -4.83 34.99 24.76
CA ALA A 492 -6.10 34.82 24.06
C ALA A 492 -6.94 33.68 24.66
N SER A 493 -8.21 33.96 24.94
CA SER A 493 -9.23 32.95 25.23
C SER A 493 -10.11 32.78 24.00
N VAL A 494 -10.32 31.53 23.58
CA VAL A 494 -11.06 31.21 22.35
C VAL A 494 -12.27 30.34 22.68
N LYS A 495 -13.42 30.69 22.13
CA LYS A 495 -14.67 29.94 22.29
C LYS A 495 -15.31 29.70 20.92
N LEU A 496 -15.38 28.44 20.52
CA LEU A 496 -16.19 28.00 19.40
C LEU A 496 -17.65 27.87 19.85
N GLN A 497 -18.57 28.44 19.07
CA GLN A 497 -20.00 28.30 19.35
C GLN A 497 -20.50 26.90 19.00
N GLU A 498 -20.07 26.37 17.85
CA GLU A 498 -20.36 25.00 17.41
C GLU A 498 -19.09 24.34 16.88
N SER A 499 -18.95 23.03 17.14
CA SER A 499 -17.84 22.22 16.63
C SER A 499 -18.15 21.53 15.30
N ILE A 500 -19.39 21.62 14.83
CA ILE A 500 -19.84 21.05 13.55
C ILE A 500 -20.66 22.13 12.84
N VAL A 501 -20.34 22.41 11.57
CA VAL A 501 -21.04 23.39 10.73
C VAL A 501 -21.70 22.66 9.58
N GLU A 502 -23.03 22.69 9.53
CA GLU A 502 -23.82 22.01 8.49
C GLU A 502 -23.63 22.68 7.10
N PRO A 503 -23.78 21.94 5.99
CA PRO A 503 -23.70 22.49 4.63
C PRO A 503 -24.55 23.75 4.43
N GLY A 504 -23.96 24.80 3.87
CA GLY A 504 -24.63 26.08 3.62
C GLY A 504 -24.86 26.95 4.86
N THR A 505 -24.43 26.50 6.05
CA THR A 505 -24.56 27.26 7.30
C THR A 505 -23.23 27.88 7.72
N SER A 506 -23.28 28.69 8.78
CA SER A 506 -22.11 29.33 9.37
C SER A 506 -22.12 29.23 10.89
N THR A 507 -20.93 29.27 11.47
CA THR A 507 -20.72 29.37 12.92
C THR A 507 -19.75 30.50 13.23
N VAL A 508 -19.60 30.80 14.51
CA VAL A 508 -18.74 31.89 15.00
C VAL A 508 -17.66 31.35 15.94
N CYS A 509 -16.43 31.79 15.70
CA CYS A 509 -15.31 31.63 16.61
C CYS A 509 -15.06 32.96 17.34
N LYS A 510 -15.41 33.02 18.62
CA LYS A 510 -15.19 34.19 19.46
C LYS A 510 -13.81 34.15 20.08
N VAL A 511 -13.09 35.27 19.99
CA VAL A 511 -11.78 35.43 20.58
C VAL A 511 -11.77 36.66 21.47
N VAL A 512 -11.30 36.46 22.70
CA VAL A 512 -11.11 37.50 23.71
C VAL A 512 -9.61 37.60 23.97
N PHE A 513 -9.05 38.80 23.80
CA PHE A 513 -7.62 39.04 23.89
C PHE A 513 -7.32 40.12 24.93
N ALA A 514 -6.60 39.75 25.99
CA ALA A 514 -6.21 40.68 27.04
C ALA A 514 -4.85 41.29 26.73
N LEU A 515 -4.78 42.63 26.68
CA LEU A 515 -3.59 43.34 26.19
C LEU A 515 -2.59 43.75 27.27
N ARG A 516 -2.82 43.41 28.54
CA ARG A 516 -2.03 43.86 29.71
C ARG A 516 -0.53 43.62 29.59
N GLN A 517 -0.12 42.58 28.87
CA GLN A 517 1.27 42.18 28.71
C GLN A 517 1.96 42.76 27.46
N TYR A 518 1.26 43.63 26.71
CA TYR A 518 1.71 44.08 25.40
C TYR A 518 1.76 45.62 25.31
N VAL A 519 2.80 46.15 24.66
CA VAL A 519 2.98 47.59 24.37
C VAL A 519 3.57 47.72 22.97
N GLY A 520 3.16 48.74 22.22
CA GLY A 520 3.59 48.99 20.85
C GLY A 520 2.80 48.17 19.81
N ASN A 521 3.41 47.91 18.66
CA ASN A 521 2.76 47.15 17.58
C ASN A 521 2.64 45.67 17.97
N VAL A 522 1.40 45.18 18.04
CA VAL A 522 1.08 43.80 18.38
C VAL A 522 0.51 43.10 17.15
N SER A 523 1.06 41.93 16.81
CA SER A 523 0.55 41.04 15.77
C SER A 523 0.61 39.60 16.27
N LYS A 524 -0.52 38.90 16.25
CA LYS A 524 -0.65 37.53 16.78
C LYS A 524 -1.50 36.68 15.83
N SER A 525 -1.20 35.38 15.78
CA SER A 525 -1.95 34.44 14.97
C SER A 525 -2.57 33.33 15.80
N MET A 526 -3.73 32.84 15.36
CA MET A 526 -4.44 31.69 15.89
C MET A 526 -4.69 30.70 14.76
N TYR A 527 -4.63 29.40 15.04
CA TYR A 527 -4.82 28.35 14.03
C TYR A 527 -6.03 27.48 14.39
N LEU A 528 -6.94 27.30 13.43
CA LEU A 528 -8.12 26.45 13.52
C LEU A 528 -7.95 25.21 12.65
N HIS A 529 -7.96 24.03 13.27
CA HIS A 529 -7.93 22.74 12.58
C HIS A 529 -9.35 22.26 12.24
N ASN A 530 -9.56 21.78 11.03
CA ASN A 530 -10.89 21.39 10.55
C ASN A 530 -10.85 20.19 9.58
N SER A 531 -12.03 19.69 9.19
CA SER A 531 -12.20 18.52 8.33
C SER A 531 -12.25 18.79 6.82
N ASP A 532 -12.07 20.04 6.35
CA ASP A 532 -11.91 20.34 4.93
C ASP A 532 -10.56 19.78 4.42
N PRO A 533 -10.57 18.85 3.46
CA PRO A 533 -9.34 18.26 2.93
C PRO A 533 -8.47 19.23 2.13
N ALA A 534 -9.04 20.30 1.57
CA ALA A 534 -8.29 21.29 0.80
C ALA A 534 -7.69 22.39 1.69
N LEU A 535 -8.31 22.70 2.82
CA LEU A 535 -7.83 23.71 3.76
C LEU A 535 -7.94 23.23 5.23
N PRO A 536 -7.13 22.23 5.62
CA PRO A 536 -7.26 21.57 6.92
C PRO A 536 -6.87 22.45 8.12
N ILE A 537 -6.22 23.59 7.86
CA ILE A 537 -5.82 24.59 8.86
C ILE A 537 -6.15 25.98 8.32
N VAL A 538 -6.90 26.76 9.09
CA VAL A 538 -7.15 28.18 8.82
C VAL A 538 -6.41 29.02 9.85
N GLN A 539 -5.66 30.02 9.38
CA GLN A 539 -4.97 30.99 10.23
C GLN A 539 -5.81 32.26 10.36
N PHE A 540 -6.03 32.70 11.60
CA PHE A 540 -6.60 33.99 11.93
C PHE A 540 -5.52 34.94 12.44
N LEU A 541 -5.53 36.19 11.98
CA LEU A 541 -4.55 37.21 12.33
C LEU A 541 -5.20 38.32 13.14
N PHE A 542 -4.55 38.73 14.22
CA PHE A 542 -4.94 39.83 15.10
C PHE A 542 -3.82 40.86 15.11
N SER A 543 -4.12 42.13 14.81
CA SER A 543 -3.11 43.19 14.84
C SER A 543 -3.64 44.52 15.37
N GLY A 544 -2.74 45.37 15.87
CA GLY A 544 -3.05 46.71 16.35
C GLY A 544 -1.90 47.32 17.16
N VAL A 545 -2.14 48.51 17.72
CA VAL A 545 -1.15 49.26 18.51
C VAL A 545 -1.62 49.37 19.95
N VAL A 546 -0.75 49.07 20.91
CA VAL A 546 -1.07 49.15 22.33
C VAL A 546 -0.28 50.29 22.98
N LEU A 547 -0.99 51.28 23.52
CA LEU A 547 -0.40 52.40 24.23
C LEU A 547 -0.16 52.03 25.70
N PRO A 548 1.00 52.39 26.27
CA PRO A 548 1.28 52.15 27.69
C PRO A 548 0.28 52.89 28.58
N SER A 549 -0.08 52.30 29.71
CA SER A 549 -0.96 52.92 30.70
C SER A 549 -0.28 54.13 31.35
N THR A 550 -0.71 55.37 31.05
CA THR A 550 -0.21 56.59 31.69
C THR A 550 -1.10 57.02 32.85
N ASN A 551 -0.52 57.19 34.04
CA ASN A 551 -1.10 58.05 35.08
C ASN A 551 -0.88 59.52 34.66
N SER A 552 -1.91 60.35 34.87
CA SER A 552 -1.99 61.81 34.65
C SER A 552 -2.59 62.29 33.32
N ALA A 553 -3.56 63.18 33.51
CA ALA A 553 -4.33 63.87 32.50
C ALA A 553 -3.47 64.86 31.69
N ALA A 554 -3.52 64.72 30.37
CA ALA A 554 -3.39 65.84 29.44
C ALA A 554 -4.15 65.45 28.16
N ALA A 555 -5.19 66.22 27.84
CA ALA A 555 -5.92 66.09 26.60
C ALA A 555 -4.96 66.37 25.42
N VAL A 556 -4.75 65.37 24.57
CA VAL A 556 -4.17 65.56 23.25
C VAL A 556 -5.34 65.79 22.29
N PRO A 557 -5.35 66.87 21.47
CA PRO A 557 -6.44 67.06 20.52
C PRO A 557 -6.43 65.91 19.52
N ALA A 558 -7.62 65.42 19.19
CA ALA A 558 -7.82 64.45 18.13
C ALA A 558 -7.38 65.08 16.79
N VAL A 559 -6.11 64.90 16.44
CA VAL A 559 -5.70 64.99 15.04
C VAL A 559 -6.25 63.73 14.38
N GLN A 560 -7.39 63.86 13.70
CA GLN A 560 -7.76 62.92 12.66
C GLN A 560 -6.68 63.01 11.58
N LEU A 561 -5.65 62.19 11.69
CA LEU A 561 -4.89 61.80 10.52
C LEU A 561 -5.84 60.94 9.68
N PRO A 562 -6.09 61.28 8.40
CA PRO A 562 -6.83 60.40 7.52
C PRO A 562 -6.16 59.02 7.58
N LEU A 563 -6.97 57.97 7.70
CA LEU A 563 -6.50 56.59 7.68
C LEU A 563 -5.89 56.36 6.30
N ALA A 564 -4.60 56.67 6.15
CA ALA A 564 -3.95 56.69 4.85
C ALA A 564 -4.17 55.33 4.20
N GLU A 565 -4.76 55.36 3.00
CA GLU A 565 -4.93 54.18 2.16
C GLU A 565 -3.55 53.53 1.98
N ARG A 566 -3.42 52.26 2.37
CA ARG A 566 -2.13 51.56 2.34
C ARG A 566 -2.28 50.17 1.76
N LEU A 567 -1.32 49.83 0.90
CA LEU A 567 -1.12 48.44 0.48
C LEU A 567 -0.41 47.67 1.60
N VAL A 568 -0.89 46.46 1.88
CA VAL A 568 -0.37 45.57 2.93
C VAL A 568 0.27 44.37 2.26
N VAL A 569 1.52 44.11 2.60
CA VAL A 569 2.30 42.96 2.11
C VAL A 569 2.49 41.92 3.21
N VAL A 570 2.23 40.66 2.87
CA VAL A 570 2.31 39.52 3.80
C VAL A 570 3.11 38.38 3.17
N PRO A 571 4.19 37.90 3.81
CA PRO A 571 4.82 38.47 5.01
C PRO A 571 5.42 39.86 4.76
N SER A 572 5.48 40.69 5.80
CA SER A 572 6.10 42.03 5.73
C SER A 572 7.62 42.01 5.77
N VAL A 573 8.23 40.85 6.04
CA VAL A 573 9.67 40.57 6.02
C VAL A 573 9.85 39.16 5.46
N LEU A 574 10.78 38.98 4.54
CA LEU A 574 11.10 37.68 3.97
C LEU A 574 12.24 37.04 4.76
N ILE A 575 11.94 36.01 5.55
CA ILE A 575 12.92 35.30 6.39
C ILE A 575 13.44 34.06 5.66
N LEU A 576 14.77 33.95 5.57
CA LEU A 576 15.50 32.82 5.01
C LEU A 576 16.32 32.14 6.10
N ASP A 577 15.99 30.88 6.41
CA ASP A 577 16.74 30.08 7.38
C ASP A 577 17.94 29.37 6.71
N VAL A 578 19.13 29.48 7.30
CA VAL A 578 20.33 28.74 6.88
C VAL A 578 20.53 27.53 7.79
N ASN A 579 20.51 26.32 7.22
CA ASN A 579 20.88 25.10 7.93
C ASN A 579 22.34 24.72 7.57
N PRO A 580 23.29 24.73 8.52
CA PRO A 580 24.71 24.47 8.23
C PRO A 580 25.00 23.04 7.75
N ALA A 581 24.06 22.10 7.88
CA ALA A 581 24.23 20.71 7.44
C ALA A 581 23.73 20.42 6.01
N SER A 582 23.20 21.41 5.29
CA SER A 582 22.68 21.23 3.92
C SER A 582 23.03 22.42 3.05
N ALA A 583 23.74 22.19 1.93
CA ALA A 583 23.84 23.19 0.87
C ALA A 583 22.42 23.50 0.35
N THR A 584 21.84 24.63 0.78
CA THR A 584 20.49 25.03 0.38
C THR A 584 20.54 25.61 -1.03
N GLY A 585 20.02 24.86 -2.01
CA GLY A 585 19.76 25.36 -3.36
C GLY A 585 18.74 26.50 -3.39
N PRO A 586 18.49 27.11 -4.58
CA PRO A 586 17.60 28.27 -4.71
C PRO A 586 16.19 27.95 -4.22
N MET A 587 15.69 28.76 -3.29
CA MET A 587 14.36 28.63 -2.70
C MET A 587 13.33 29.47 -3.44
N VAL A 588 12.07 29.07 -3.33
CA VAL A 588 10.91 29.87 -3.73
C VAL A 588 10.17 30.35 -2.48
N ARG A 589 9.72 31.62 -2.48
CA ARG A 589 8.86 32.21 -1.45
C ARG A 589 7.68 32.93 -2.08
N TYR A 590 6.64 33.16 -1.29
CA TYR A 590 5.43 33.82 -1.74
C TYR A 590 5.13 35.02 -0.85
N LEU A 591 4.72 36.12 -1.47
CA LEU A 591 4.15 37.30 -0.85
C LEU A 591 2.72 37.48 -1.34
N ALA A 592 1.87 38.06 -0.52
CA ALA A 592 0.57 38.58 -0.90
C ALA A 592 0.54 40.09 -0.67
N LEU A 593 0.21 40.87 -1.70
CA LEU A 593 0.02 42.32 -1.63
C LEU A 593 -1.47 42.63 -1.77
N ARG A 594 -2.06 43.37 -0.83
CA ARG A 594 -3.51 43.67 -0.81
C ARG A 594 -3.80 45.11 -0.44
N SER A 595 -4.87 45.68 -0.99
CA SER A 595 -5.37 46.98 -0.54
C SER A 595 -6.14 46.84 0.77
N SER A 596 -5.79 47.64 1.79
CA SER A 596 -6.48 47.63 3.09
C SER A 596 -7.95 48.05 3.01
N GLN A 597 -8.32 48.84 1.99
CA GLN A 597 -9.69 49.30 1.75
C GLN A 597 -10.39 48.58 0.59
N ARG A 598 -9.81 47.49 0.07
CA ARG A 598 -10.33 46.74 -1.09
C ARG A 598 -10.57 47.63 -2.31
N LEU A 599 -9.64 48.55 -2.59
CA LEU A 599 -9.63 49.32 -3.83
C LEU A 599 -8.70 48.67 -4.86
N PRO A 600 -9.02 48.71 -6.17
CA PRO A 600 -8.27 48.00 -7.19
C PRO A 600 -6.95 48.70 -7.54
N PHE A 601 -5.86 47.95 -7.67
CA PHE A 601 -4.55 48.52 -7.97
C PHE A 601 -3.72 47.57 -8.85
N GLN A 602 -2.80 48.13 -9.60
CA GLN A 602 -1.88 47.40 -10.46
C GLN A 602 -0.46 47.45 -9.90
N ILE A 603 0.26 46.34 -10.03
CA ILE A 603 1.71 46.31 -9.82
C ILE A 603 2.34 46.76 -11.15
N THR A 604 3.09 47.86 -11.11
CA THR A 604 3.75 48.42 -12.29
C THR A 604 5.11 47.77 -12.52
N GLU A 605 5.86 47.52 -11.45
CA GLU A 605 7.19 46.92 -11.50
C GLU A 605 7.56 46.24 -10.17
N ILE A 606 8.38 45.20 -10.22
CA ILE A 606 9.01 44.60 -9.04
C ILE A 606 10.53 44.62 -9.21
N GLN A 607 11.22 45.37 -8.37
CA GLN A 607 12.67 45.48 -8.37
C GLN A 607 13.27 44.49 -7.38
N MET A 608 14.10 43.61 -7.91
CA MET A 608 14.81 42.59 -7.14
C MET A 608 16.16 43.09 -6.64
N PRO A 609 16.59 42.67 -5.43
CA PRO A 609 17.88 43.09 -4.86
C PRO A 609 19.11 42.42 -5.48
N LEU A 610 18.91 41.36 -6.29
CA LEU A 610 19.94 40.65 -7.05
C LEU A 610 19.37 40.23 -8.41
N GLU A 611 20.19 40.29 -9.47
CA GLU A 611 19.82 39.88 -10.84
C GLU A 611 19.51 38.39 -10.98
N SER A 612 20.01 37.56 -10.06
CA SER A 612 19.77 36.12 -10.05
C SER A 612 18.37 35.72 -9.56
N MET A 613 17.57 36.68 -9.06
CA MET A 613 16.23 36.43 -8.52
C MET A 613 15.16 36.67 -9.57
N THR A 614 14.13 35.84 -9.56
CA THR A 614 12.99 35.93 -10.50
C THR A 614 11.69 36.17 -9.73
N HIS A 615 10.68 36.73 -10.40
CA HIS A 615 9.32 36.79 -9.85
C HIS A 615 8.25 36.38 -10.85
N ARG A 616 7.11 35.99 -10.30
CA ARG A 616 5.85 35.82 -11.03
C ARG A 616 4.71 36.38 -10.20
N ILE A 617 3.85 37.19 -10.82
CA ILE A 617 2.65 37.74 -10.18
C ILE A 617 1.40 36.98 -10.63
N THR A 618 0.42 36.85 -9.73
CA THR A 618 -0.89 36.23 -9.99
C THR A 618 -1.97 37.02 -9.26
N PRO A 619 -3.04 37.48 -9.93
CA PRO A 619 -4.11 38.22 -9.27
C PRO A 619 -4.86 37.31 -8.28
N LEU A 620 -5.21 37.85 -7.10
CA LEU A 620 -6.03 37.20 -6.06
C LEU A 620 -7.45 37.79 -6.00
N GLY A 621 -7.86 38.49 -7.06
CA GLY A 621 -9.08 39.31 -7.14
C GLY A 621 -8.75 40.75 -7.54
N ALA A 622 -9.76 41.63 -7.59
CA ALA A 622 -9.57 43.02 -8.03
C ALA A 622 -8.66 43.85 -7.10
N HIS A 623 -8.40 43.40 -5.87
CA HIS A 623 -7.76 44.19 -4.81
C HIS A 623 -6.56 43.50 -4.16
N GLY A 624 -5.94 42.52 -4.85
CA GLY A 624 -4.76 41.87 -4.33
C GLY A 624 -4.03 40.98 -5.33
N TRP A 625 -2.76 40.74 -5.04
CA TRP A 625 -1.82 40.01 -5.87
C TRP A 625 -1.03 39.00 -5.03
N ARG A 626 -0.75 37.84 -5.61
CA ARG A 626 0.26 36.89 -5.13
C ARG A 626 1.54 37.10 -5.93
N ILE A 627 2.67 37.22 -5.25
CA ILE A 627 3.99 37.39 -5.85
C ILE A 627 4.83 36.18 -5.43
N GLU A 628 5.20 35.35 -6.40
CA GLU A 628 6.17 34.28 -6.25
C GLU A 628 7.57 34.85 -6.50
N ILE A 629 8.52 34.53 -5.62
CA ILE A 629 9.92 34.96 -5.71
C ILE A 629 10.79 33.71 -5.77
N GLY A 630 11.52 33.54 -6.87
CA GLY A 630 12.45 32.43 -7.11
C GLY A 630 13.91 32.88 -7.07
N GLY A 631 14.83 31.91 -6.99
CA GLY A 631 16.27 32.19 -6.98
C GLY A 631 16.82 32.66 -5.63
N LEU A 632 16.07 32.48 -4.53
CA LEU A 632 16.49 32.92 -3.20
C LEU A 632 17.56 31.97 -2.64
N VAL A 633 18.82 32.41 -2.61
CA VAL A 633 19.91 31.71 -1.93
C VAL A 633 20.22 32.44 -0.63
N ALA A 634 20.08 31.75 0.50
CA ALA A 634 20.27 32.30 1.84
C ALA A 634 21.75 32.56 2.13
N THR A 635 22.27 33.65 1.55
CA THR A 635 23.64 34.13 1.69
C THR A 635 23.67 35.43 2.48
N SER A 636 24.78 35.74 3.14
CA SER A 636 24.98 37.03 3.81
C SER A 636 24.82 38.24 2.87
N ALA A 637 25.02 38.05 1.56
CA ALA A 637 24.81 39.07 0.54
C ALA A 637 23.33 39.47 0.35
N LEU A 638 22.38 38.67 0.86
CA LEU A 638 20.95 38.94 0.79
C LEU A 638 20.38 39.52 2.10
N ASP A 639 21.10 39.40 3.21
CA ASP A 639 20.64 39.88 4.51
C ASP A 639 20.62 41.41 4.56
N GLY A 640 19.51 41.99 4.99
CA GLY A 640 19.32 43.44 5.04
C GLY A 640 19.01 44.11 3.70
N LYS A 641 18.95 43.35 2.59
CA LYS A 641 18.44 43.87 1.31
C LYS A 641 16.92 43.91 1.28
N GLU A 642 16.34 44.68 0.37
CA GLU A 642 14.89 44.84 0.24
C GLU A 642 14.42 44.59 -1.19
N LEU A 643 13.28 43.94 -1.33
CA LEU A 643 12.48 43.92 -2.55
C LEU A 643 11.63 45.19 -2.61
N ARG A 644 11.53 45.84 -3.78
CA ARG A 644 10.64 46.99 -3.98
C ARG A 644 9.54 46.63 -4.96
N ILE A 645 8.29 46.87 -4.56
CA ILE A 645 7.11 46.64 -5.39
C ILE A 645 6.49 48.00 -5.69
N LEU A 646 6.54 48.41 -6.95
CA LEU A 646 5.99 49.67 -7.44
C LEU A 646 4.54 49.46 -7.87
N THR A 647 3.68 50.43 -7.56
CA THR A 647 2.25 50.36 -7.89
C THR A 647 1.74 51.65 -8.51
N ASP A 648 0.56 51.58 -9.12
CA ASP A 648 -0.14 52.73 -9.70
C ASP A 648 -0.83 53.64 -8.67
N ARG A 649 -0.66 53.37 -7.37
CA ARG A 649 -1.28 54.14 -6.28
C ARG A 649 -0.42 55.33 -5.86
N VAL A 650 -1.02 56.52 -5.88
CA VAL A 650 -0.35 57.78 -5.51
C VAL A 650 0.03 57.81 -4.03
N GLU A 651 -0.77 57.19 -3.18
CA GLU A 651 -0.59 57.18 -1.72
C GLU A 651 0.39 56.09 -1.25
N THR A 652 0.58 55.02 -2.05
CA THR A 652 1.55 53.94 -1.80
C THR A 652 2.24 53.56 -3.11
N PRO A 653 3.07 54.46 -3.67
CA PRO A 653 3.71 54.22 -4.97
C PRO A 653 4.76 53.12 -4.90
N GLU A 654 5.29 52.82 -3.70
CA GLU A 654 6.32 51.82 -3.46
C GLU A 654 6.04 51.06 -2.15
N VAL A 655 6.17 49.73 -2.18
CA VAL A 655 6.14 48.85 -1.02
C VAL A 655 7.47 48.12 -0.89
N ARG A 656 8.14 48.28 0.26
CA ARG A 656 9.44 47.65 0.54
C ARG A 656 9.29 46.43 1.42
N VAL A 657 9.89 45.33 1.01
CA VAL A 657 9.90 44.06 1.76
C VAL A 657 11.34 43.70 2.09
N PRO A 658 11.79 43.92 3.34
CA PRO A 658 13.13 43.56 3.75
C PRO A 658 13.32 42.04 3.80
N ILE A 659 14.54 41.62 3.51
CA ILE A 659 14.99 40.23 3.54
C ILE A 659 15.90 40.06 4.75
N ARG A 660 15.64 39.01 5.54
CA ARG A 660 16.45 38.64 6.71
C ARG A 660 16.94 37.21 6.57
N VAL A 661 18.24 37.01 6.74
CA VAL A 661 18.85 35.68 6.75
C VAL A 661 19.17 35.31 8.20
N VAL A 662 18.61 34.20 8.69
CA VAL A 662 18.79 33.75 10.07
C VAL A 662 19.58 32.45 10.09
N THR A 663 20.73 32.47 10.76
CA THR A 663 21.57 31.28 10.99
C THR A 663 21.22 30.68 12.35
N ARG A 664 20.72 29.43 12.40
CA ARG A 664 20.49 28.76 13.68
C ARG A 664 21.80 28.21 14.23
N GLY A 665 22.31 28.82 15.30
CA GLY A 665 23.43 28.32 16.10
C GLY A 665 23.02 27.12 16.97
N VAL A 666 23.96 26.19 17.14
CA VAL A 666 23.91 25.06 18.08
C VAL A 666 23.65 25.59 19.50
N GLN A 667 22.74 24.97 20.24
CA GLN A 667 22.43 25.30 21.63
C GLN A 667 23.72 25.31 22.48
N GLU A 668 23.97 26.44 23.12
CA GLU A 668 24.91 26.55 24.24
C GLU A 668 24.44 25.63 25.39
N THR A 669 25.33 24.75 25.81
CA THR A 669 25.24 23.98 27.05
C THR A 669 25.37 24.93 28.24
N GLY A 670 24.26 25.29 28.87
CA GLY A 670 24.23 25.95 30.18
C GLY A 670 24.21 24.90 31.30
N GLY A 671 25.34 24.76 32.00
CA GLY A 671 25.44 24.09 33.30
C GLY A 671 25.37 25.09 34.47
N ALA A 672 25.10 24.54 35.66
CA ALA A 672 24.94 25.17 37.00
C ALA A 672 23.63 25.98 37.17
N HIS A 673 22.80 25.79 38.20
CA HIS A 673 22.86 25.09 39.48
C HIS A 673 21.54 24.36 39.74
#